data_AF-A0A6A4FL08-F1
#
_entry.id   AF-A0A6A4FL08-F1
#
_cell.length_a   1.000
_cell.length_b   1.000
_cell.length_c   1.000
_cell.angle_alpha   90.00
_cell.angle_beta   90.00
_cell.angle_gamma   90.00
#
_symmetry.space_group_name_H-M   'P 1'
#
loop_
_entity.id
_entity.type
_entity.pdbx_description
1 polymer ?
#
loop_
_entity_poly.entity_id
_entity_poly.type
_entity_poly.pdbx_seq_one_letter_code
_entity_poly.pdbx_strand_id
1 'polypeptide(L)'
;MDDDLLNAVFRFKHKAPSDHQDESLCWTLVEHFAAFVNNLKAADGVTLSCGRIDPLADDRVVPASVFTTHELETLQEGCRRLEDSPTEDHRQGHVWFDPWLPAYGCAIQRTKLSSSRVKLEVVFADGWERVLHFLPTGECVHSSVPKTSHVLHCEELDTQLQEKFEKTFQQELQEAQQRSKSGRSAAMNALGHQKTPQFIAAVVHRSVALLSGCDDGSSLLLRTEAAIELNLCCGKGLFRKTLTLFELSLLQSETIDRAVDSVDVKSGCDLVDDWFFMLQVVVQHVVELLEDGYDVASLLDQCTHLRARIDEFVDVVNLRSADQFVLPEPAALQQLNSLKCSVEISSPKRDNESTDCESVEDRRRRALVNLKPCQFLDGASCSLDDLLEWVRADNAPQSYKCILTLRTIEAFMFARSSELNNSQPGGEDNESFVENMQSLISHYQEVAGEWRQLPKRTSILSVEQRSRQLLVMWTAFCLVHQKCVREFPLCSKYNIALDWKNLKVAVLSNRTALDALQCVAQYIRGWNLKTGGQPLFHLTDQDPTFAFAWKFAQSDPSMEESYQNEVEMWEAHVQNEWSEIEEKKERADTLRADITRLTEELNSKSSGLAVEEIRLVVAYPLNQQICRRHSPLKSQLQYDIQRLTTTLQQTNTTLEQAIAMPRYLVRPLPLVKEEACKVLFMLTMPRALEILGNLCLSAQRAIAPVKPTVEMKQVPKLSGTTWQQFRSQHAPSRHFPADKVFTASPREFSLPSSFGPQSVEDVSSRAQYESECVWDLTLCGTALKWKDESGEAVNPFAATATSVVSSFIEEMSEPYSWMNAWPGGDDLRGNLVYANLHQLAACTAFDKASFIALGSLRAFPNQQYRKLLMALHNDVFPWSFGSVATIVRQSLYQVGDLTDETQPQILWKTDMNQDERGLKTFCSVLELTASRLEQTPRRFESVPLLSELAGYALQFTPNALPILKTFAGMARSWAENTQEGYEKESDPKRIAEARQKECILYGHALLAFTLGEWDDELAHFSSRFIVPFSQLQTCFEWRAESLR
;
A
#
# COMPACT_ATOMS: atom_id res chain seq x y z
N MET A 1 20.55 47.03 20.77
CA MET A 1 20.99 47.26 19.37
C MET A 1 19.86 46.86 18.44
N ASP A 2 19.82 47.27 17.17
CA ASP A 2 18.80 46.78 16.24
C ASP A 2 19.05 45.30 15.87
N ASP A 3 18.00 44.48 15.89
CA ASP A 3 18.09 43.03 15.64
C ASP A 3 18.48 42.77 14.17
N ASP A 4 18.10 43.66 13.24
CA ASP A 4 18.48 43.59 11.82
C ASP A 4 19.96 43.97 11.59
N LEU A 5 20.49 44.91 12.36
CA LEU A 5 21.90 45.32 12.30
C LEU A 5 22.82 44.21 12.84
N LEU A 6 22.46 43.63 14.00
CA LEU A 6 23.17 42.47 14.56
C LEU A 6 23.16 41.29 13.57
N ASN A 7 22.01 41.00 12.96
CA ASN A 7 21.87 39.92 11.99
C ASN A 7 22.65 40.17 10.68
N ALA A 8 22.84 41.43 10.27
CA ALA A 8 23.67 41.78 9.13
C ALA A 8 25.17 41.55 9.37
N VAL A 9 25.65 41.70 10.62
CA VAL A 9 27.04 41.44 11.03
C VAL A 9 27.25 39.95 11.31
N PHE A 10 26.44 39.36 12.19
CA PHE A 10 26.67 38.03 12.75
C PHE A 10 26.10 36.88 11.93
N ARG A 11 25.02 37.09 11.19
CA ARG A 11 24.27 36.04 10.45
C ARG A 11 23.84 34.88 11.35
N PHE A 12 22.83 35.15 12.16
CA PHE A 12 22.22 34.14 13.04
C PHE A 12 21.64 32.96 12.23
N LYS A 13 21.68 31.76 12.82
CA LYS A 13 21.35 30.48 12.18
C LYS A 13 19.84 30.32 11.95
N HIS A 14 19.01 30.88 12.84
CA HIS A 14 17.55 30.78 12.80
C HIS A 14 16.84 32.04 12.29
N LYS A 15 17.59 33.09 11.94
CA LYS A 15 17.09 34.31 11.27
C LYS A 15 17.43 34.29 9.78
N ALA A 16 16.63 34.96 8.95
CA ALA A 16 16.95 35.12 7.54
C ALA A 16 18.16 36.07 7.38
N PRO A 17 19.18 35.75 6.57
CA PRO A 17 20.29 36.66 6.32
C PRO A 17 19.81 38.01 5.75
N SER A 18 20.42 39.12 6.19
CA SER A 18 20.09 40.43 5.62
C SER A 18 20.66 40.58 4.20
N ASP A 19 19.77 40.55 3.21
CA ASP A 19 20.07 40.86 1.81
C ASP A 19 20.15 42.38 1.54
N HIS A 20 19.80 43.20 2.54
CA HIS A 20 19.80 44.66 2.44
C HIS A 20 21.07 45.26 3.04
N GLN A 21 21.98 45.71 2.17
CA GLN A 21 23.02 46.68 2.52
C GLN A 21 22.75 47.94 1.73
N ASP A 22 22.10 48.92 2.37
CA ASP A 22 22.09 50.28 1.85
C ASP A 22 23.26 51.09 2.41
N GLU A 23 23.45 52.29 1.88
CA GLU A 23 24.53 53.18 2.29
C GLU A 23 24.41 53.61 3.76
N SER A 24 23.18 53.75 4.29
CA SER A 24 22.96 54.13 5.69
C SER A 24 23.38 53.03 6.66
N LEU A 25 23.08 51.76 6.35
CA LEU A 25 23.52 50.61 7.14
C LEU A 25 25.06 50.51 7.17
N CYS A 26 25.73 50.77 6.04
CA CYS A 26 27.19 50.80 6.00
C CYS A 26 27.77 51.91 6.89
N TRP A 27 27.17 53.11 6.90
CA TRP A 27 27.56 54.21 7.79
C TRP A 27 27.34 53.87 9.26
N THR A 28 26.18 53.33 9.64
CA THR A 28 25.92 52.89 11.03
C THR A 28 26.88 51.80 11.52
N LEU A 29 27.34 50.91 10.63
CA LEU A 29 28.38 49.93 10.96
C LEU A 29 29.77 50.58 11.18
N VAL A 30 30.12 51.58 10.37
CA VAL A 30 31.36 52.37 10.58
C VAL A 30 31.30 53.13 11.91
N GLU A 31 30.18 53.77 12.23
CA GLU A 31 29.96 54.46 13.52
C GLU A 31 30.11 53.50 14.71
N HIS A 32 29.51 52.30 14.64
CA HIS A 32 29.64 51.29 15.70
C HIS A 32 31.06 50.75 15.85
N PHE A 33 31.77 50.51 14.74
CA PHE A 33 33.16 50.08 14.76
C PHE A 33 34.08 51.17 15.33
N ALA A 34 33.89 52.43 14.94
CA ALA A 34 34.61 53.57 15.49
C ALA A 34 34.31 53.77 16.99
N ALA A 35 33.06 53.63 17.42
CA ALA A 35 32.69 53.66 18.83
C ALA A 35 33.35 52.54 19.64
N PHE A 36 33.47 51.32 19.07
CA PHE A 36 34.24 50.23 19.67
C PHE A 36 35.74 50.59 19.78
N VAL A 37 36.38 51.04 18.69
CA VAL A 37 37.80 51.42 18.67
C VAL A 37 38.10 52.57 19.65
N ASN A 38 37.19 53.53 19.80
CA ASN A 38 37.32 54.65 20.75
C ASN A 38 37.20 54.21 22.23
N ASN A 39 36.62 53.03 22.50
CA ASN A 39 36.56 52.45 23.85
C ASN A 39 37.77 51.57 24.19
N LEU A 40 38.61 51.21 23.20
CA LEU A 40 39.85 50.47 23.43
C LEU A 40 40.89 51.33 24.16
N LYS A 41 41.65 50.70 25.05
CA LYS A 41 42.76 51.34 25.77
C LYS A 41 44.07 50.66 25.40
N ALA A 42 45.09 51.47 25.10
CA ALA A 42 46.44 50.98 24.95
C ALA A 42 47.00 50.55 26.31
N ALA A 43 47.79 49.47 26.37
CA ALA A 43 48.49 49.08 27.58
C ALA A 43 49.72 49.96 27.84
N ASP A 44 49.84 50.48 29.07
CA ASP A 44 50.98 51.30 29.49
C ASP A 44 52.29 50.51 29.45
N GLY A 45 53.27 51.00 28.67
CA GLY A 45 54.66 50.54 28.72
C GLY A 45 55.14 49.65 27.57
N VAL A 46 54.30 49.26 26.61
CA VAL A 46 54.70 48.40 25.47
C VAL A 46 54.81 49.19 24.16
N THR A 47 55.90 49.94 24.00
CA THR A 47 56.27 50.56 22.72
C THR A 47 56.96 49.54 21.79
N LEU A 48 56.17 48.70 21.13
CA LEU A 48 56.62 47.78 20.07
C LEU A 48 56.09 48.25 18.71
N SER A 49 56.90 49.00 17.96
CA SER A 49 56.58 49.39 16.59
C SER A 49 56.51 48.18 15.66
N CYS A 50 55.56 48.13 14.73
CA CYS A 50 55.48 47.09 13.71
C CYS A 50 56.71 47.18 12.78
N GLY A 51 57.61 46.20 12.86
CA GLY A 51 58.88 46.19 12.15
C GLY A 51 58.71 45.84 10.67
N ARG A 52 59.11 46.75 9.75
CA ARG A 52 58.98 46.60 8.28
C ARG A 52 59.88 45.52 7.62
N ILE A 53 60.38 44.52 8.36
CA ILE A 53 61.50 43.68 7.89
C ILE A 53 61.12 42.22 7.60
N ASP A 54 60.04 41.68 8.20
CA ASP A 54 59.47 40.39 7.78
C ASP A 54 57.93 40.42 7.95
N PRO A 55 57.12 40.18 6.90
CA PRO A 55 55.66 40.22 6.98
C PRO A 55 55.03 38.91 7.51
N LEU A 56 55.82 37.88 7.83
CA LEU A 56 55.31 36.58 8.31
C LEU A 56 55.86 36.15 9.68
N ALA A 57 56.79 36.91 10.27
CA ALA A 57 57.34 36.65 11.60
C ALA A 57 56.94 37.77 12.58
N ASP A 58 55.78 37.64 13.22
CA ASP A 58 55.44 38.45 14.39
C ASP A 58 55.96 37.76 15.66
N ASP A 59 57.27 37.90 15.94
CA ASP A 59 57.96 37.29 17.09
C ASP A 59 57.51 37.86 18.47
N ARG A 60 56.36 38.54 18.54
CA ARG A 60 55.81 39.18 19.74
C ARG A 60 54.69 38.31 20.31
N VAL A 61 54.90 37.74 21.50
CA VAL A 61 53.80 37.17 22.32
C VAL A 61 52.95 38.33 22.85
N VAL A 62 52.03 38.83 22.03
CA VAL A 62 51.07 39.87 22.40
C VAL A 62 49.78 39.20 22.87
N PRO A 63 49.25 39.54 24.06
CA PRO A 63 47.92 39.10 24.47
C PRO A 63 46.86 39.57 23.45
N ALA A 64 46.04 38.64 22.96
CA ALA A 64 45.01 38.93 21.97
C ALA A 64 43.99 39.95 22.48
N SER A 65 43.77 40.03 23.79
CA SER A 65 42.85 40.97 24.45
C SER A 65 43.40 42.39 24.68
N VAL A 66 44.65 42.68 24.29
CA VAL A 66 45.33 43.96 24.59
C VAL A 66 45.89 44.60 23.33
N PHE A 67 45.64 45.90 23.14
CA PHE A 67 46.23 46.69 22.06
C PHE A 67 47.44 47.50 22.56
N THR A 68 48.48 47.55 21.74
CA THR A 68 49.59 48.50 21.89
C THR A 68 49.16 49.89 21.41
N THR A 69 49.88 50.94 21.83
CA THR A 69 49.63 52.32 21.38
C THR A 69 49.65 52.42 19.85
N HIS A 70 50.57 51.72 19.19
CA HIS A 70 50.72 51.76 17.73
C HIS A 70 49.60 51.02 16.97
N GLU A 71 49.13 49.87 17.49
CA GLU A 71 47.94 49.20 16.93
C GLU A 71 46.70 50.09 17.08
N LEU A 72 46.52 50.73 18.24
CA LEU A 72 45.38 51.61 18.49
C LEU A 72 45.43 52.88 17.62
N GLU A 73 46.60 53.51 17.47
CA GLU A 73 46.81 54.62 16.53
C GLU A 73 46.48 54.21 15.09
N THR A 74 46.84 52.99 14.69
CA THR A 74 46.57 52.44 13.35
C THR A 74 45.07 52.17 13.15
N LEU A 75 44.37 51.66 14.15
CA LEU A 75 42.92 51.47 14.13
C LEU A 75 42.16 52.81 14.10
N GLN A 76 42.58 53.80 14.90
CA GLN A 76 42.02 55.14 14.92
C GLN A 76 42.27 55.90 13.61
N GLU A 77 43.41 55.68 12.96
CA GLU A 77 43.70 56.17 11.61
C GLU A 77 42.81 55.47 10.56
N GLY A 78 42.56 54.16 10.71
CA GLY A 78 41.62 53.41 9.88
C GLY A 78 40.18 53.91 10.01
N CYS A 79 39.70 54.17 11.23
CA CYS A 79 38.38 54.75 11.49
C CYS A 79 38.25 56.14 10.83
N ARG A 80 39.22 57.04 11.04
CA ARG A 80 39.19 58.38 10.42
C ARG A 80 39.04 58.33 8.89
N ARG A 81 39.74 57.42 8.20
CA ARG A 81 39.61 57.24 6.73
C ARG A 81 38.26 56.71 6.27
N LEU A 82 37.50 56.06 7.15
CA LEU A 82 36.16 55.54 6.90
C LEU A 82 35.07 56.56 7.31
N GLU A 83 35.37 57.44 8.26
CA GLU A 83 34.48 58.49 8.76
C GLU A 83 34.50 59.78 7.92
N ASP A 84 35.57 60.03 7.14
CA ASP A 84 35.78 61.29 6.41
C ASP A 84 34.78 61.52 5.25
N SER A 85 34.10 62.68 5.32
CA SER A 85 33.14 63.17 4.31
C SER A 85 33.85 63.86 3.12
N PRO A 86 33.32 63.77 1.87
CA PRO A 86 33.95 64.32 0.65
C PRO A 86 34.03 65.86 0.55
N THR A 87 33.79 66.60 1.63
CA THR A 87 33.83 68.07 1.70
C THR A 87 35.03 68.66 2.45
N GLU A 88 35.98 67.84 2.92
CA GLU A 88 37.17 68.31 3.64
C GLU A 88 38.38 68.62 2.74
N ASP A 89 39.24 69.53 3.20
CA ASP A 89 40.42 70.00 2.48
C ASP A 89 41.57 68.98 2.57
N HIS A 90 41.47 67.89 1.78
CA HIS A 90 42.37 66.73 1.85
C HIS A 90 43.86 67.12 1.72
N ARG A 91 44.73 66.57 2.59
CA ARG A 91 46.18 66.81 2.57
C ARG A 91 46.93 65.79 1.70
N GLN A 92 48.20 66.05 1.39
CA GLN A 92 49.03 65.07 0.69
C GLN A 92 49.20 63.81 1.56
N GLY A 93 48.95 62.64 0.95
CA GLY A 93 48.93 61.32 1.62
C GLY A 93 47.57 60.91 2.20
N HIS A 94 46.55 61.77 2.15
CA HIS A 94 45.21 61.48 2.68
C HIS A 94 44.46 60.49 1.77
N VAL A 95 43.72 59.56 2.40
CA VAL A 95 42.95 58.48 1.77
C VAL A 95 41.51 58.56 2.28
N TRP A 96 40.52 58.50 1.39
CA TRP A 96 39.10 58.49 1.74
C TRP A 96 38.27 57.68 0.72
N PHE A 97 37.02 57.34 1.06
CA PHE A 97 36.15 56.48 0.25
C PHE A 97 34.92 57.25 -0.23
N ASP A 98 34.82 57.48 -1.54
CA ASP A 98 33.71 58.21 -2.16
C ASP A 98 33.59 57.91 -3.67
N PRO A 99 32.43 57.51 -4.21
CA PRO A 99 31.21 57.10 -3.51
C PRO A 99 31.26 55.63 -3.04
N TRP A 100 30.40 55.32 -2.06
CA TRP A 100 30.01 53.95 -1.72
C TRP A 100 28.96 53.46 -2.73
N LEU A 101 29.14 52.26 -3.29
CA LEU A 101 28.31 51.75 -4.39
C LEU A 101 27.74 50.36 -4.07
N PRO A 102 26.96 50.18 -2.99
CA PRO A 102 26.54 48.86 -2.50
C PRO A 102 25.67 48.06 -3.48
N ALA A 103 24.90 48.72 -4.35
CA ALA A 103 24.09 48.07 -5.40
C ALA A 103 24.91 47.35 -6.48
N TYR A 104 26.21 47.63 -6.53
CA TYR A 104 27.23 46.92 -7.30
C TYR A 104 28.22 46.19 -6.37
N GLY A 105 28.41 46.77 -5.18
CA GLY A 105 29.32 46.39 -4.12
C GLY A 105 30.77 46.73 -4.42
N CYS A 106 31.18 48.03 -4.49
CA CYS A 106 32.51 48.60 -4.06
C CYS A 106 32.32 49.79 -3.12
N ALA A 107 33.46 50.32 -2.65
CA ALA A 107 33.72 51.77 -2.64
C ALA A 107 34.86 52.16 -3.62
N ILE A 108 34.85 53.41 -4.08
CA ILE A 108 36.01 54.02 -4.77
C ILE A 108 36.93 54.65 -3.70
N GLN A 109 38.13 54.14 -3.57
CA GLN A 109 39.19 54.72 -2.75
C GLN A 109 39.90 55.83 -3.53
N ARG A 110 40.08 56.99 -2.88
CA ARG A 110 40.78 58.16 -3.40
C ARG A 110 42.01 58.43 -2.54
N THR A 111 43.17 58.61 -3.15
CA THR A 111 44.44 58.87 -2.43
C THR A 111 45.15 60.09 -3.01
N LYS A 112 45.34 61.15 -2.22
CA LYS A 112 45.95 62.40 -2.69
C LYS A 112 47.48 62.31 -2.72
N LEU A 113 48.05 61.94 -3.86
CA LEU A 113 49.49 61.70 -4.04
C LEU A 113 50.32 62.99 -3.95
N SER A 114 49.78 64.12 -4.40
CA SER A 114 50.43 65.44 -4.35
C SER A 114 49.40 66.57 -4.32
N SER A 115 49.85 67.83 -4.29
CA SER A 115 48.98 69.00 -4.49
C SER A 115 48.31 69.04 -5.88
N SER A 116 48.81 68.27 -6.85
CA SER A 116 48.35 68.23 -8.24
C SER A 116 47.82 66.87 -8.72
N ARG A 117 47.80 65.83 -7.87
CA ARG A 117 47.34 64.49 -8.27
C ARG A 117 46.58 63.73 -7.19
N VAL A 118 45.53 63.03 -7.61
CA VAL A 118 44.73 62.08 -6.84
C VAL A 118 44.67 60.75 -7.58
N LYS A 119 45.03 59.66 -6.90
CA LYS A 119 44.92 58.28 -7.38
C LYS A 119 43.50 57.77 -7.12
N LEU A 120 42.90 57.11 -8.12
CA LEU A 120 41.59 56.46 -8.02
C LEU A 120 41.76 54.94 -8.06
N GLU A 121 41.14 54.25 -7.11
CA GLU A 121 41.17 52.78 -7.01
C GLU A 121 39.78 52.24 -6.68
N VAL A 122 39.36 51.17 -7.36
CA VAL A 122 38.13 50.45 -7.02
C VAL A 122 38.53 49.27 -6.14
N VAL A 123 38.18 49.33 -4.86
CA VAL A 123 38.51 48.28 -3.89
C VAL A 123 37.54 47.11 -4.10
N PHE A 124 38.00 45.82 -4.00
CA PHE A 124 37.20 44.63 -4.43
C PHE A 124 37.07 43.27 -3.70
N ALA A 125 35.85 42.69 -3.62
CA ALA A 125 35.47 41.50 -2.82
C ALA A 125 35.14 40.28 -3.67
N ASP A 126 35.74 39.16 -3.30
CA ASP A 126 35.78 37.95 -4.11
C ASP A 126 35.89 36.70 -3.23
N GLY A 127 36.12 35.54 -3.86
CA GLY A 127 36.22 34.26 -3.14
C GLY A 127 34.89 33.85 -2.52
N TRP A 128 33.78 34.06 -3.25
CA TRP A 128 32.43 33.87 -2.73
C TRP A 128 32.08 32.39 -2.52
N GLU A 129 31.88 31.99 -1.27
CA GLU A 129 31.41 30.66 -0.89
C GLU A 129 29.90 30.64 -0.61
N ARG A 130 29.25 29.50 -0.92
CA ARG A 130 27.82 29.28 -0.65
C ARG A 130 27.64 28.72 0.76
N VAL A 131 26.87 29.43 1.59
CA VAL A 131 26.48 29.01 2.94
C VAL A 131 24.96 28.82 3.00
N LEU A 132 24.53 27.72 3.64
CA LEU A 132 23.13 27.33 3.78
C LEU A 132 22.63 27.61 5.19
N HIS A 133 21.47 28.26 5.27
CA HIS A 133 20.74 28.54 6.50
C HIS A 133 19.45 27.74 6.52
N PHE A 134 19.02 27.25 7.68
CA PHE A 134 17.83 26.42 7.83
C PHE A 134 16.88 27.06 8.85
N LEU A 135 15.83 27.68 8.35
CA LEU A 135 14.89 28.44 9.17
C LEU A 135 13.96 27.52 9.98
N PRO A 136 13.41 27.97 11.13
CA PRO A 136 12.43 27.21 11.92
C PRO A 136 11.12 26.84 11.18
N THR A 137 10.90 27.38 9.97
CA THR A 137 9.81 27.02 9.05
C THR A 137 10.09 25.76 8.23
N GLY A 138 11.32 25.24 8.25
CA GLY A 138 11.81 24.17 7.37
C GLY A 138 12.33 24.66 6.02
N GLU A 139 12.34 25.98 5.77
CA GLU A 139 12.87 26.59 4.55
C GLU A 139 14.40 26.71 4.59
N CYS A 140 15.06 26.36 3.49
CA CYS A 140 16.52 26.49 3.36
C CYS A 140 16.87 27.73 2.55
N VAL A 141 17.49 28.72 3.20
CA VAL A 141 17.91 29.98 2.58
C VAL A 141 19.38 29.89 2.19
N HIS A 142 19.68 30.22 0.93
CA HIS A 142 21.03 30.20 0.40
C HIS A 142 21.65 31.59 0.47
N SER A 143 22.79 31.73 1.13
CA SER A 143 23.58 32.98 1.13
C SER A 143 24.94 32.77 0.47
N SER A 144 25.56 33.87 0.03
CA SER A 144 26.95 33.90 -0.41
C SER A 144 27.79 34.73 0.56
N VAL A 145 29.03 34.32 0.81
CA VAL A 145 29.97 34.98 1.73
C VAL A 145 31.30 35.18 1.02
N PRO A 146 31.84 36.41 0.91
CA PRO A 146 33.16 36.61 0.33
C PRO A 146 34.22 36.10 1.31
N LYS A 147 35.32 35.55 0.78
CA LYS A 147 36.48 35.10 1.58
C LYS A 147 37.74 35.91 1.30
N THR A 148 37.76 36.70 0.23
CA THR A 148 38.95 37.46 -0.18
C THR A 148 38.65 38.87 -0.64
N SER A 149 39.72 39.66 -0.67
CA SER A 149 39.74 41.06 -1.05
C SER A 149 40.87 41.35 -2.05
N HIS A 150 40.69 42.40 -2.83
CA HIS A 150 41.52 42.82 -3.95
C HIS A 150 41.35 44.33 -4.16
N VAL A 151 42.12 44.91 -5.08
CA VAL A 151 42.00 46.32 -5.51
C VAL A 151 42.27 46.40 -6.99
N LEU A 152 41.52 47.23 -7.70
CA LEU A 152 41.91 47.71 -9.01
C LEU A 152 42.45 49.12 -8.91
N HIS A 153 43.68 49.27 -9.38
CA HIS A 153 44.14 50.58 -9.78
C HIS A 153 43.38 51.01 -11.04
N CYS A 154 42.72 52.17 -10.98
CA CYS A 154 42.08 52.76 -12.15
C CYS A 154 43.03 53.77 -12.81
N GLU A 155 43.13 55.00 -12.29
CA GLU A 155 43.91 56.08 -12.91
C GLU A 155 44.47 57.08 -11.88
N GLU A 156 45.41 57.93 -12.31
CA GLU A 156 45.79 59.16 -11.61
C GLU A 156 45.17 60.39 -12.28
N LEU A 157 44.42 61.18 -11.53
CA LEU A 157 43.72 62.38 -11.99
C LEU A 157 44.39 63.65 -11.46
N ASP A 158 44.41 64.73 -12.25
CA ASP A 158 44.79 66.06 -11.76
C ASP A 158 43.75 66.58 -10.76
N THR A 159 44.18 67.19 -9.65
CA THR A 159 43.27 67.76 -8.64
C THR A 159 42.31 68.80 -9.23
N GLN A 160 42.67 69.51 -10.32
CA GLN A 160 41.79 70.46 -11.02
C GLN A 160 40.67 69.78 -11.83
N LEU A 161 40.79 68.48 -12.09
CA LEU A 161 39.77 67.69 -12.80
C LEU A 161 38.88 66.89 -11.83
N GLN A 162 39.26 66.78 -10.56
CA GLN A 162 38.53 66.03 -9.52
C GLN A 162 37.07 66.47 -9.38
N GLU A 163 36.79 67.78 -9.30
CA GLU A 163 35.42 68.31 -9.21
C GLU A 163 34.57 67.99 -10.45
N LYS A 164 35.21 67.82 -11.62
CA LYS A 164 34.53 67.45 -12.86
C LYS A 164 34.32 65.94 -12.97
N PHE A 165 35.26 65.15 -12.44
CA PHE A 165 35.19 63.70 -12.43
C PHE A 165 33.92 63.20 -11.75
N GLU A 166 33.57 63.70 -10.56
CA GLU A 166 32.35 63.25 -9.87
C GLU A 166 31.10 63.44 -10.74
N LYS A 167 30.95 64.63 -11.34
CA LYS A 167 29.82 64.94 -12.21
C LYS A 167 29.79 64.08 -13.48
N THR A 168 30.95 63.83 -14.10
CA THR A 168 31.08 62.98 -15.29
C THR A 168 30.80 61.51 -14.96
N PHE A 169 31.31 61.02 -13.84
CA PHE A 169 31.12 59.67 -13.32
C PHE A 169 29.65 59.38 -13.03
N GLN A 170 28.96 60.27 -12.32
CA GLN A 170 27.53 60.14 -12.04
C GLN A 170 26.69 60.17 -13.33
N GLN A 171 27.06 61.01 -14.32
CA GLN A 171 26.37 61.06 -15.61
C GLN A 171 26.54 59.74 -16.39
N GLU A 172 27.77 59.26 -16.58
CA GLU A 172 28.04 58.01 -17.31
C GLU A 172 27.42 56.78 -16.60
N LEU A 173 27.42 56.77 -15.27
CA LEU A 173 26.77 55.74 -14.46
C LEU A 173 25.24 55.76 -14.66
N GLN A 174 24.59 56.92 -14.68
CA GLN A 174 23.16 57.06 -14.96
C GLN A 174 22.80 56.70 -16.42
N GLU A 175 23.57 57.16 -17.41
CA GLU A 175 23.35 56.85 -18.83
C GLU A 175 23.51 55.36 -19.14
N ALA A 176 24.41 54.67 -18.43
CA ALA A 176 24.51 53.22 -18.50
C ALA A 176 23.30 52.54 -17.84
N GLN A 177 22.91 52.93 -16.62
CA GLN A 177 21.77 52.35 -15.87
C GLN A 177 20.44 52.36 -16.65
N GLN A 178 20.23 53.34 -17.54
CA GLN A 178 19.02 53.41 -18.38
C GLN A 178 18.96 52.35 -19.51
N ARG A 179 20.05 51.62 -19.78
CA ARG A 179 20.13 50.65 -20.89
C ARG A 179 19.52 49.31 -20.49
N SER A 180 18.56 48.83 -21.29
CA SER A 180 17.82 47.57 -21.03
C SER A 180 17.91 46.57 -22.19
N LYS A 181 17.52 45.31 -21.90
CA LYS A 181 17.55 44.18 -22.85
C LYS A 181 18.94 44.00 -23.47
N SER A 182 19.06 43.91 -24.80
CA SER A 182 20.33 43.72 -25.51
C SER A 182 21.35 44.86 -25.28
N GLY A 183 20.90 46.05 -24.85
CA GLY A 183 21.78 47.16 -24.46
C GLY A 183 22.52 46.98 -23.13
N ARG A 184 22.24 45.90 -22.37
CA ARG A 184 23.05 45.50 -21.19
C ARG A 184 24.32 44.76 -21.56
N SER A 185 24.36 44.13 -22.74
CA SER A 185 25.51 43.39 -23.22
C SER A 185 26.54 44.37 -23.77
N ALA A 186 27.81 44.22 -23.38
CA ALA A 186 28.91 45.02 -23.92
C ALA A 186 29.23 44.56 -25.36
N ALA A 187 28.45 45.05 -26.33
CA ALA A 187 28.83 45.03 -27.73
C ALA A 187 29.93 46.08 -27.97
N MET A 188 30.84 45.79 -28.91
CA MET A 188 32.10 46.53 -29.11
C MET A 188 31.95 48.06 -28.94
N ASN A 189 32.72 48.60 -27.99
CA ASN A 189 32.87 50.01 -27.66
C ASN A 189 31.64 50.70 -27.00
N ALA A 190 30.73 49.95 -26.37
CA ALA A 190 29.66 50.50 -25.54
C ALA A 190 29.66 49.93 -24.11
N LEU A 191 29.59 50.80 -23.09
CA LEU A 191 29.32 50.38 -21.71
C LEU A 191 27.92 49.76 -21.59
N GLY A 192 27.85 48.44 -21.50
CA GLY A 192 26.63 47.72 -21.13
C GLY A 192 26.43 47.73 -19.61
N HIS A 193 25.21 47.98 -19.13
CA HIS A 193 24.92 47.96 -17.69
C HIS A 193 24.98 46.54 -17.13
N GLN A 194 26.12 46.22 -16.53
CA GLN A 194 26.30 45.04 -15.72
C GLN A 194 26.21 45.48 -14.25
N LYS A 195 25.39 44.79 -13.44
CA LYS A 195 25.41 44.90 -11.97
C LYS A 195 26.61 44.15 -11.43
N THR A 196 27.75 44.52 -11.96
CA THR A 196 28.97 43.82 -11.74
C THR A 196 30.07 44.84 -11.62
N PRO A 197 31.18 44.38 -11.08
CA PRO A 197 32.25 45.29 -10.85
C PRO A 197 33.06 45.91 -11.97
N GLN A 198 33.22 45.11 -12.99
CA GLN A 198 34.05 45.36 -14.13
C GLN A 198 33.56 46.60 -14.86
N PHE A 199 32.25 46.79 -14.78
CA PHE A 199 31.51 47.94 -15.22
C PHE A 199 31.86 49.23 -14.44
N ILE A 200 31.93 49.25 -13.11
CA ILE A 200 32.26 50.50 -12.39
C ILE A 200 33.70 50.93 -12.62
N ALA A 201 34.67 50.01 -12.59
CA ALA A 201 36.04 50.34 -12.97
C ALA A 201 36.10 50.90 -14.41
N ALA A 202 35.37 50.28 -15.35
CA ALA A 202 35.25 50.80 -16.72
C ALA A 202 34.53 52.16 -16.82
N VAL A 203 33.55 52.46 -15.95
CA VAL A 203 32.92 53.78 -15.84
C VAL A 203 33.92 54.81 -15.31
N VAL A 204 34.77 54.45 -14.33
CA VAL A 204 35.87 55.30 -13.85
C VAL A 204 36.84 55.59 -15.00
N HIS A 205 37.42 54.56 -15.64
CA HIS A 205 38.34 54.74 -16.77
C HIS A 205 37.71 55.57 -17.88
N ARG A 206 36.46 55.31 -18.27
CA ARG A 206 35.77 56.09 -19.32
C ARG A 206 35.49 57.54 -18.89
N SER A 207 35.20 57.80 -17.62
CA SER A 207 35.02 59.17 -17.10
C SER A 207 36.33 59.94 -17.09
N VAL A 208 37.45 59.29 -16.77
CA VAL A 208 38.79 59.87 -16.87
C VAL A 208 39.20 60.03 -18.35
N ALA A 209 38.88 59.09 -19.22
CA ALA A 209 39.13 59.15 -20.66
C ALA A 209 38.35 60.28 -21.35
N LEU A 210 37.11 60.56 -20.94
CA LEU A 210 36.33 61.71 -21.42
C LEU A 210 36.93 63.05 -20.97
N LEU A 211 37.71 63.07 -19.88
CA LEU A 211 38.46 64.23 -19.40
C LEU A 211 39.87 64.34 -20.01
N SER A 212 40.47 63.22 -20.47
CA SER A 212 41.91 63.11 -20.80
C SER A 212 42.26 62.57 -22.20
N GLY A 213 41.32 61.95 -22.93
CA GLY A 213 41.41 61.73 -24.37
C GLY A 213 41.94 60.38 -24.93
N CYS A 214 41.83 59.24 -24.23
CA CYS A 214 42.15 57.92 -24.82
C CYS A 214 41.45 56.73 -24.09
N ASP A 215 41.09 55.66 -24.82
CA ASP A 215 40.38 54.45 -24.32
C ASP A 215 41.31 53.23 -24.12
N ASP A 216 41.11 52.49 -23.02
CA ASP A 216 41.05 51.00 -22.90
C ASP A 216 40.71 50.64 -21.42
N GLY A 217 40.30 49.41 -21.07
CA GLY A 217 39.92 49.14 -19.66
C GLY A 217 39.71 47.68 -19.21
N SER A 218 39.52 47.45 -17.88
CA SER A 218 39.03 46.17 -17.29
C SER A 218 38.85 46.13 -15.73
N SER A 219 37.66 45.76 -15.23
CA SER A 219 37.38 44.57 -14.35
C SER A 219 37.54 44.45 -12.78
N LEU A 220 36.52 44.68 -11.85
CA LEU A 220 36.35 44.26 -10.35
C LEU A 220 35.98 45.31 -9.15
N LEU A 221 35.28 44.97 -7.99
CA LEU A 221 34.57 45.79 -6.84
C LEU A 221 34.23 45.05 -5.45
N LEU A 222 34.13 45.73 -4.25
CA LEU A 222 34.04 45.19 -2.81
C LEU A 222 32.79 45.50 -1.92
N ARG A 223 32.54 44.64 -0.92
CA ARG A 223 31.91 45.00 0.38
C ARG A 223 32.89 45.49 1.46
N THR A 224 32.57 46.59 2.14
CA THR A 224 33.27 47.31 3.25
C THR A 224 34.36 46.61 4.09
N GLU A 225 34.28 45.33 4.45
CA GLU A 225 35.24 44.64 5.34
C GLU A 225 36.71 44.82 4.96
N ALA A 226 37.06 44.75 3.67
CA ALA A 226 38.45 44.94 3.27
C ALA A 226 38.86 46.37 2.95
N ALA A 227 37.97 47.36 3.00
CA ALA A 227 38.41 48.76 3.13
C ALA A 227 39.22 48.93 4.44
N ILE A 228 38.84 48.17 5.49
CA ILE A 228 39.58 48.02 6.74
C ILE A 228 40.84 47.16 6.51
N GLU A 229 40.73 45.93 6.00
CA GLU A 229 41.88 45.01 5.79
C GLU A 229 43.03 45.67 4.99
N LEU A 230 42.73 46.43 3.94
CA LEU A 230 43.72 47.11 3.08
C LEU A 230 44.44 48.29 3.71
N ASN A 231 43.88 48.92 4.75
CA ASN A 231 44.42 50.15 5.34
C ASN A 231 45.19 49.94 6.65
N LEU A 232 45.22 48.72 7.20
CA LEU A 232 45.96 48.39 8.41
C LEU A 232 47.41 47.99 8.08
N CYS A 233 48.39 48.76 8.58
CA CYS A 233 49.80 48.58 8.23
C CYS A 233 50.57 47.50 9.02
N CYS A 234 49.90 46.75 9.89
CA CYS A 234 50.50 45.70 10.75
C CYS A 234 50.10 44.25 10.37
N GLY A 235 49.60 44.02 9.15
CA GLY A 235 49.31 42.67 8.64
C GLY A 235 47.99 42.06 9.13
N LYS A 236 47.70 40.83 8.68
CA LYS A 236 46.39 40.17 8.88
C LYS A 236 46.04 39.89 10.35
N GLY A 237 47.04 39.72 11.22
CA GLY A 237 46.83 39.45 12.64
C GLY A 237 46.07 40.57 13.37
N LEU A 238 46.39 41.84 13.09
CA LEU A 238 45.67 42.97 13.70
C LEU A 238 44.19 43.03 13.26
N PHE A 239 43.90 42.72 12.00
CA PHE A 239 42.53 42.65 11.48
C PHE A 239 41.75 41.54 12.19
N ARG A 240 42.27 40.30 12.20
CA ARG A 240 41.66 39.15 12.90
C ARG A 240 41.41 39.41 14.38
N LYS A 241 42.42 39.95 15.08
CA LYS A 241 42.37 40.33 16.50
C LYS A 241 41.25 41.34 16.79
N THR A 242 41.13 42.35 15.93
CA THR A 242 40.10 43.39 16.07
C THR A 242 38.71 42.86 15.76
N LEU A 243 38.55 42.04 14.71
CA LEU A 243 37.27 41.42 14.33
C LEU A 243 36.75 40.51 15.45
N THR A 244 37.60 39.61 15.96
CA THR A 244 37.25 38.67 17.05
C THR A 244 36.79 39.40 18.31
N LEU A 245 37.46 40.49 18.68
CA LEU A 245 37.10 41.30 19.84
C LEU A 245 35.82 42.13 19.61
N PHE A 246 35.60 42.62 18.39
CA PHE A 246 34.38 43.34 18.03
C PHE A 246 33.16 42.41 18.09
N GLU A 247 33.24 41.24 17.45
CA GLU A 247 32.23 40.18 17.53
C GLU A 247 31.96 39.73 18.97
N LEU A 248 33.01 39.48 19.77
CA LEU A 248 32.84 39.13 21.17
C LEU A 248 32.12 40.24 21.98
N SER A 249 32.44 41.51 21.74
CA SER A 249 31.79 42.64 22.43
C SER A 249 30.32 42.79 22.07
N LEU A 250 29.96 42.53 20.81
CA LEU A 250 28.59 42.59 20.31
C LEU A 250 27.74 41.45 20.90
N LEU A 251 28.27 40.22 20.96
CA LEU A 251 27.57 39.05 21.53
C LEU A 251 27.43 39.16 23.07
N GLN A 252 28.41 39.77 23.74
CA GLN A 252 28.29 40.15 25.15
C GLN A 252 27.16 41.18 25.36
N SER A 253 26.96 42.15 24.46
CA SER A 253 25.88 43.12 24.59
C SER A 253 24.49 42.48 24.47
N GLU A 254 24.30 41.57 23.51
CA GLU A 254 23.01 40.91 23.28
C GLU A 254 22.58 40.03 24.46
N THR A 255 23.52 39.30 25.05
CA THR A 255 23.27 38.45 26.23
C THR A 255 23.08 39.24 27.53
N ILE A 256 23.51 40.53 27.58
CA ILE A 256 23.29 41.43 28.73
C ILE A 256 21.91 42.11 28.67
N ASP A 257 21.48 42.58 27.50
CA ASP A 257 20.29 43.44 27.38
C ASP A 257 18.95 42.69 27.36
N ARG A 258 18.93 41.36 27.13
CA ARG A 258 17.66 40.59 27.07
C ARG A 258 17.17 40.16 28.45
N ALA A 259 16.06 40.77 28.88
CA ALA A 259 15.37 40.43 30.14
C ALA A 259 14.76 39.01 30.10
N VAL A 260 15.24 38.15 30.99
CA VAL A 260 14.92 36.72 31.10
C VAL A 260 13.41 36.42 31.25
N ASP A 261 12.64 37.36 31.80
CA ASP A 261 11.25 37.09 32.19
C ASP A 261 10.24 37.01 31.03
N SER A 262 10.52 37.56 29.86
CA SER A 262 9.49 37.82 28.82
C SER A 262 9.41 36.83 27.65
N VAL A 263 10.34 35.87 27.55
CA VAL A 263 10.49 35.00 26.37
C VAL A 263 9.67 33.70 26.51
N ASP A 264 9.02 33.26 25.43
CA ASP A 264 8.29 31.99 25.38
C ASP A 264 9.26 30.80 25.16
N VAL A 265 8.82 29.58 25.46
CA VAL A 265 9.70 28.39 25.40
C VAL A 265 10.30 28.15 24.01
N LYS A 266 9.54 28.39 22.93
CA LYS A 266 10.04 28.18 21.57
C LYS A 266 11.03 29.28 21.16
N SER A 267 10.66 30.55 21.34
CA SER A 267 11.58 31.66 21.03
C SER A 267 12.82 31.66 21.91
N GLY A 268 12.74 31.14 23.14
CA GLY A 268 13.89 30.90 24.02
C GLY A 268 14.86 29.86 23.46
N CYS A 269 14.35 28.71 22.99
CA CYS A 269 15.18 27.69 22.36
C CYS A 269 15.85 28.17 21.06
N ASP A 270 15.12 28.89 20.20
CA ASP A 270 15.67 29.41 18.94
C ASP A 270 16.84 30.41 19.22
N LEU A 271 16.71 31.27 20.25
CA LEU A 271 17.77 32.20 20.69
C LEU A 271 18.99 31.51 21.29
N VAL A 272 18.79 30.43 22.07
CA VAL A 272 19.87 29.62 22.63
C VAL A 272 20.73 29.01 21.52
N ASP A 273 20.10 28.43 20.50
CA ASP A 273 20.79 27.84 19.35
C ASP A 273 21.56 28.90 18.54
N ASP A 274 21.00 30.09 18.39
CA ASP A 274 21.65 31.25 17.75
C ASP A 274 22.87 31.74 18.55
N TRP A 275 22.75 31.91 19.87
CA TRP A 275 23.87 32.33 20.72
C TRP A 275 25.00 31.29 20.81
N PHE A 276 24.67 30.00 20.87
CA PHE A 276 25.69 28.94 20.82
C PHE A 276 26.39 28.87 19.45
N PHE A 277 25.65 29.08 18.36
CA PHE A 277 26.24 29.17 17.02
C PHE A 277 27.21 30.36 16.92
N MET A 278 26.83 31.54 17.42
CA MET A 278 27.71 32.71 17.40
C MET A 278 28.93 32.56 18.32
N LEU A 279 28.75 31.95 19.49
CA LEU A 279 29.87 31.60 20.37
C LEU A 279 30.83 30.63 19.68
N GLN A 280 30.33 29.68 18.89
CA GLN A 280 31.18 28.76 18.10
C GLN A 280 31.99 29.52 17.03
N VAL A 281 31.42 30.51 16.35
CA VAL A 281 32.15 31.36 15.38
C VAL A 281 33.26 32.15 16.07
N VAL A 282 32.97 32.82 17.19
CA VAL A 282 33.98 33.57 17.96
C VAL A 282 35.08 32.64 18.47
N VAL A 283 34.73 31.45 18.99
CA VAL A 283 35.72 30.44 19.41
C VAL A 283 36.59 29.96 18.24
N GLN A 284 36.03 29.80 17.03
CA GLN A 284 36.81 29.46 15.85
C GLN A 284 37.83 30.56 15.50
N HIS A 285 37.42 31.84 15.53
CA HIS A 285 38.34 32.97 15.34
C HIS A 285 39.41 33.07 16.46
N VAL A 286 39.07 32.72 17.70
CA VAL A 286 40.04 32.62 18.81
C VAL A 286 41.05 31.47 18.59
N VAL A 287 40.62 30.34 18.03
CA VAL A 287 41.53 29.24 17.65
C VAL A 287 42.47 29.67 16.51
N GLU A 288 41.98 30.38 15.50
CA GLU A 288 42.83 30.93 14.44
C GLU A 288 43.87 31.93 14.98
N LEU A 289 43.52 32.76 15.96
CA LEU A 289 44.48 33.64 16.65
C LEU A 289 45.52 32.86 17.46
N LEU A 290 45.16 31.72 18.05
CA LEU A 290 46.12 30.84 18.74
C LEU A 290 47.06 30.15 17.74
N GLU A 291 46.57 29.74 16.57
CA GLU A 291 47.39 29.19 15.47
C GLU A 291 48.34 30.26 14.90
N ASP A 292 47.90 31.52 14.80
CA ASP A 292 48.72 32.69 14.43
C ASP A 292 49.71 33.13 15.55
N GLY A 293 49.72 32.46 16.71
CA GLY A 293 50.73 32.64 17.77
C GLY A 293 50.38 33.63 18.90
N TYR A 294 49.15 34.13 18.97
CA TYR A 294 48.72 35.07 20.03
C TYR A 294 48.40 34.35 21.36
N ASP A 295 48.60 35.05 22.49
CA ASP A 295 48.10 34.58 23.79
C ASP A 295 46.60 34.90 23.93
N VAL A 296 45.77 33.86 23.89
CA VAL A 296 44.31 33.95 23.92
C VAL A 296 43.68 33.63 25.28
N ALA A 297 44.46 33.42 26.35
CA ALA A 297 43.93 32.96 27.65
C ALA A 297 42.79 33.86 28.18
N SER A 298 42.96 35.18 28.08
CA SER A 298 41.96 36.19 28.48
C SER A 298 40.70 36.20 27.60
N LEU A 299 40.75 35.71 26.36
CA LEU A 299 39.58 35.53 25.49
C LEU A 299 38.85 34.23 25.80
N LEU A 300 39.59 33.16 26.14
CA LEU A 300 39.04 31.88 26.56
C LEU A 300 38.22 32.01 27.85
N ASP A 301 38.72 32.78 28.83
CA ASP A 301 37.97 33.08 30.06
C ASP A 301 36.67 33.84 29.77
N GLN A 302 36.69 34.81 28.85
CA GLN A 302 35.50 35.57 28.44
C GLN A 302 34.48 34.69 27.70
N CYS A 303 34.93 33.81 26.80
CA CYS A 303 34.07 32.84 26.12
C CYS A 303 33.46 31.84 27.11
N THR A 304 34.22 31.44 28.14
CA THR A 304 33.75 30.54 29.21
C THR A 304 32.72 31.21 30.10
N HIS A 305 32.92 32.48 30.46
CA HIS A 305 31.93 33.25 31.22
C HIS A 305 30.64 33.49 30.43
N LEU A 306 30.77 33.81 29.14
CA LEU A 306 29.64 33.97 28.22
C LEU A 306 28.85 32.67 28.04
N ARG A 307 29.55 31.54 27.89
CA ARG A 307 28.95 30.21 27.87
C ARG A 307 28.09 29.92 29.11
N ALA A 308 28.65 30.14 30.30
CA ALA A 308 27.96 29.90 31.56
C ALA A 308 26.65 30.71 31.69
N ARG A 309 26.59 31.92 31.09
CA ARG A 309 25.38 32.74 31.05
C ARG A 309 24.33 32.26 30.04
N ILE A 310 24.76 31.67 28.93
CA ILE A 310 23.85 30.99 27.99
C ILE A 310 23.28 29.73 28.67
N ASP A 311 24.12 28.94 29.35
CA ASP A 311 23.69 27.77 30.12
C ASP A 311 22.68 28.16 31.25
N GLU A 312 22.88 29.26 31.96
CA GLU A 312 21.93 29.80 32.96
C GLU A 312 20.57 30.16 32.33
N PHE A 313 20.55 30.73 31.12
CA PHE A 313 19.30 31.01 30.39
C PHE A 313 18.60 29.73 29.91
N VAL A 314 19.36 28.71 29.50
CA VAL A 314 18.83 27.38 29.13
C VAL A 314 18.08 26.73 30.30
N ASP A 315 18.62 26.80 31.51
CA ASP A 315 17.96 26.25 32.70
C ASP A 315 16.61 26.93 32.98
N VAL A 316 16.49 28.24 32.75
CA VAL A 316 15.21 28.97 32.88
C VAL A 316 14.20 28.54 31.81
N VAL A 317 14.62 28.35 30.55
CA VAL A 317 13.75 27.85 29.47
C VAL A 317 13.28 26.41 29.77
N ASN A 318 14.17 25.56 30.29
CA ASN A 318 13.85 24.19 30.70
C ASN A 318 12.82 24.14 31.84
N LEU A 319 12.98 24.97 32.87
CA LEU A 319 12.02 25.10 33.98
C LEU A 319 10.63 25.50 33.47
N ARG A 320 10.54 26.53 32.60
CA ARG A 320 9.27 26.96 31.99
C ARG A 320 8.62 25.91 31.09
N SER A 321 9.43 25.04 30.46
CA SER A 321 8.94 23.91 29.68
C SER A 321 8.35 22.81 30.58
N ALA A 322 8.98 22.54 31.73
CA ALA A 322 8.50 21.56 32.70
C ALA A 322 7.15 21.93 33.34
N ASP A 323 6.92 23.23 33.62
CA ASP A 323 5.66 23.75 34.18
C ASP A 323 4.42 23.47 33.30
N GLN A 324 4.60 23.14 32.01
CA GLN A 324 3.50 22.80 31.10
C GLN A 324 3.01 21.34 31.23
N PHE A 325 3.73 20.48 31.96
CA PHE A 325 3.47 19.03 32.03
C PHE A 325 3.07 18.54 33.44
N VAL A 326 2.06 19.19 34.04
CA VAL A 326 1.47 18.77 35.31
C VAL A 326 0.40 17.69 35.10
N LEU A 327 0.35 16.68 35.97
CA LEU A 327 -0.65 15.60 35.93
C LEU A 327 -2.09 16.13 36.15
N PRO A 328 -3.11 15.56 35.47
CA PRO A 328 -4.52 15.95 35.66
C PRO A 328 -5.02 15.71 37.09
N GLU A 329 -6.02 16.49 37.52
CA GLU A 329 -6.57 16.35 38.88
C GLU A 329 -7.13 14.95 39.19
N PRO A 330 -7.08 14.50 40.47
CA PRO A 330 -7.48 13.15 40.87
C PRO A 330 -8.90 12.72 40.45
N ALA A 331 -9.82 13.67 40.27
CA ALA A 331 -11.19 13.39 39.82
C ALA A 331 -11.25 12.85 38.37
N ALA A 332 -10.39 13.33 37.48
CA ALA A 332 -10.30 12.82 36.10
C ALA A 332 -9.73 11.39 36.06
N LEU A 333 -8.70 11.13 36.89
CA LEU A 333 -8.14 9.80 37.10
C LEU A 333 -9.17 8.79 37.64
N GLN A 334 -10.08 9.21 38.53
CA GLN A 334 -11.16 8.33 39.00
C GLN A 334 -12.21 8.01 37.93
N GLN A 335 -12.49 8.94 37.00
CA GLN A 335 -13.40 8.67 35.88
C GLN A 335 -12.81 7.67 34.88
N LEU A 336 -11.52 7.79 34.53
CA LEU A 336 -10.81 6.82 33.69
C LEU A 336 -10.84 5.40 34.28
N ASN A 337 -10.52 5.27 35.57
CA ASN A 337 -10.57 3.98 36.30
C ASN A 337 -11.97 3.35 36.42
N SER A 338 -13.05 4.05 36.07
CA SER A 338 -14.42 3.53 36.11
C SER A 338 -14.88 2.82 34.81
N LEU A 339 -14.08 2.93 33.74
CA LEU A 339 -14.37 2.29 32.45
C LEU A 339 -13.94 0.81 32.45
N LYS A 340 -14.91 -0.11 32.38
CA LYS A 340 -14.62 -1.55 32.32
C LYS A 340 -14.17 -1.98 30.91
N CYS A 341 -12.92 -2.42 30.79
CA CYS A 341 -12.43 -3.16 29.63
C CYS A 341 -13.00 -4.59 29.62
N SER A 342 -13.26 -5.14 28.43
CA SER A 342 -13.87 -6.47 28.23
C SER A 342 -12.87 -7.62 28.10
N VAL A 343 -11.62 -7.43 28.54
CA VAL A 343 -10.56 -8.45 28.50
C VAL A 343 -10.02 -8.67 29.92
N GLU A 344 -10.29 -9.85 30.47
CA GLU A 344 -9.77 -10.25 31.78
C GLU A 344 -8.37 -10.85 31.63
N ILE A 345 -7.36 -9.97 31.50
CA ILE A 345 -5.95 -10.39 31.38
C ILE A 345 -5.44 -10.84 32.75
N SER A 346 -5.46 -12.15 32.97
CA SER A 346 -4.76 -12.78 34.09
C SER A 346 -3.26 -12.80 33.80
N SER A 347 -2.55 -11.78 34.27
CA SER A 347 -1.09 -11.78 34.32
C SER A 347 -0.61 -13.07 35.02
N PRO A 348 0.41 -13.78 34.50
CA PRO A 348 0.99 -14.92 35.20
C PRO A 348 1.44 -14.44 36.57
N LYS A 349 0.83 -14.99 37.64
CA LYS A 349 1.29 -14.72 38.99
C LYS A 349 2.76 -15.12 39.08
N ARG A 350 3.64 -14.14 39.29
CA ARG A 350 4.95 -14.40 39.88
C ARG A 350 4.71 -14.78 41.33
N ASP A 351 4.35 -16.04 41.55
CA ASP A 351 4.48 -16.64 42.87
C ASP A 351 6.00 -16.64 43.17
N ASN A 352 6.42 -15.67 43.99
CA ASN A 352 7.81 -15.43 44.39
C ASN A 352 8.31 -16.52 45.37
N GLU A 353 7.97 -17.78 45.12
CA GLU A 353 8.49 -18.96 45.84
C GLU A 353 9.59 -19.62 45.01
N SER A 354 10.60 -18.83 44.62
CA SER A 354 11.89 -19.36 44.19
C SER A 354 12.61 -19.94 45.40
N THR A 355 12.27 -21.18 45.76
CA THR A 355 13.15 -22.01 46.60
C THR A 355 14.18 -22.67 45.68
N ASP A 356 15.46 -22.60 46.05
CA ASP A 356 16.62 -23.01 45.24
C ASP A 356 16.71 -24.53 44.92
N CYS A 357 15.64 -25.30 45.14
CA CYS A 357 15.59 -26.75 45.00
C CYS A 357 14.74 -27.26 43.82
N GLU A 358 14.21 -26.39 42.96
CA GLU A 358 13.38 -26.85 41.83
C GLU A 358 14.20 -27.51 40.72
N SER A 359 13.84 -28.77 40.41
CA SER A 359 14.44 -29.55 39.33
C SER A 359 14.26 -28.89 37.95
N VAL A 360 15.05 -29.31 36.97
CA VAL A 360 14.89 -28.85 35.58
C VAL A 360 13.56 -29.35 35.02
N GLU A 361 13.13 -30.53 35.44
CA GLU A 361 11.87 -31.18 35.07
C GLU A 361 10.65 -30.40 35.59
N ASP A 362 10.68 -29.89 36.82
CA ASP A 362 9.58 -29.11 37.40
C ASP A 362 9.50 -27.71 36.80
N ARG A 363 10.66 -27.08 36.52
CA ARG A 363 10.72 -25.86 35.70
C ARG A 363 10.14 -26.08 34.29
N ARG A 364 10.49 -27.19 33.63
CA ARG A 364 9.96 -27.57 32.31
C ARG A 364 8.45 -27.85 32.35
N ARG A 365 7.96 -28.55 33.39
CA ARG A 365 6.53 -28.83 33.57
C ARG A 365 5.72 -27.56 33.78
N ARG A 366 6.21 -26.63 34.61
CA ARG A 366 5.57 -25.32 34.83
C ARG A 366 5.62 -24.42 33.60
N ALA A 367 6.71 -24.44 32.82
CA ALA A 367 6.76 -23.76 31.53
C ALA A 367 5.70 -24.31 30.54
N LEU A 368 5.56 -25.64 30.44
CA LEU A 368 4.53 -26.28 29.62
C LEU A 368 3.09 -25.94 30.08
N VAL A 369 2.85 -25.87 31.40
CA VAL A 369 1.56 -25.43 31.96
C VAL A 369 1.28 -23.96 31.64
N ASN A 370 2.27 -23.08 31.81
CA ASN A 370 2.13 -21.64 31.56
C ASN A 370 1.95 -21.29 30.08
N LEU A 371 2.58 -22.04 29.18
CA LEU A 371 2.43 -21.84 27.73
C LEU A 371 1.04 -22.21 27.21
N LYS A 372 0.29 -23.05 27.96
CA LYS A 372 -0.88 -23.84 27.53
C LYS A 372 -0.55 -24.70 26.29
N PRO A 373 -0.74 -26.04 26.34
CA PRO A 373 -0.37 -26.89 25.21
C PRO A 373 -1.29 -26.63 24.00
N CYS A 374 -0.84 -25.73 23.11
CA CYS A 374 -1.37 -25.64 21.76
C CYS A 374 -1.00 -26.94 21.06
N GLN A 375 -1.98 -27.80 20.81
CA GLN A 375 -1.78 -29.01 20.01
C GLN A 375 -1.46 -28.58 18.59
N PHE A 376 -0.18 -28.63 18.21
CA PHE A 376 0.27 -28.39 16.85
C PHE A 376 0.20 -29.70 16.06
N LEU A 377 -0.54 -29.69 14.95
CA LEU A 377 -0.52 -30.77 13.98
C LEU A 377 0.46 -30.40 12.85
N ASP A 378 1.43 -31.27 12.58
CA ASP A 378 2.26 -31.15 11.39
C ASP A 378 1.45 -31.52 10.14
N GLY A 379 1.08 -30.50 9.37
CA GLY A 379 0.32 -30.68 8.14
C GLY A 379 1.06 -31.52 7.09
N ALA A 380 2.40 -31.52 7.07
CA ALA A 380 3.15 -32.23 6.03
C ALA A 380 3.08 -33.76 6.18
N SER A 381 2.91 -34.26 7.41
CA SER A 381 2.92 -35.70 7.72
C SER A 381 1.57 -36.29 8.14
N CYS A 382 0.56 -35.47 8.46
CA CYS A 382 -0.73 -35.96 8.94
C CYS A 382 -1.60 -36.66 7.86
N SER A 383 -2.61 -37.41 8.31
CA SER A 383 -3.70 -37.87 7.44
C SER A 383 -4.76 -36.78 7.25
N LEU A 384 -5.67 -37.00 6.28
CA LEU A 384 -6.82 -36.11 6.05
C LEU A 384 -7.79 -36.12 7.24
N ASP A 385 -7.96 -37.27 7.88
CA ASP A 385 -8.93 -37.45 8.96
C ASP A 385 -8.39 -36.84 10.27
N ASP A 386 -7.09 -36.99 10.57
CA ASP A 386 -6.43 -36.28 11.68
C ASP A 386 -6.55 -34.76 11.52
N LEU A 387 -6.38 -34.25 10.30
CA LEU A 387 -6.46 -32.83 9.99
C LEU A 387 -7.88 -32.30 10.17
N LEU A 388 -8.90 -33.05 9.75
CA LEU A 388 -10.30 -32.68 9.95
C LEU A 388 -10.73 -32.76 11.41
N GLU A 389 -10.23 -33.74 12.19
CA GLU A 389 -10.47 -33.79 13.63
C GLU A 389 -9.80 -32.61 14.34
N TRP A 390 -8.53 -32.33 14.04
CA TRP A 390 -7.78 -31.21 14.61
C TRP A 390 -8.41 -29.84 14.26
N VAL A 391 -8.89 -29.65 13.02
CA VAL A 391 -9.62 -28.44 12.60
C VAL A 391 -10.92 -28.25 13.39
N ARG A 392 -11.63 -29.34 13.73
CA ARG A 392 -12.88 -29.30 14.53
C ARG A 392 -12.61 -29.13 16.02
N ALA A 393 -11.45 -29.55 16.51
CA ALA A 393 -11.03 -29.39 17.90
C ALA A 393 -10.62 -27.94 18.16
N ASP A 394 -11.49 -27.16 18.81
CA ASP A 394 -11.33 -25.72 19.06
C ASP A 394 -10.28 -25.39 20.15
N ASN A 395 -9.04 -25.83 19.92
CA ASN A 395 -7.96 -25.89 20.92
C ASN A 395 -6.90 -24.79 20.73
N ALA A 396 -6.98 -23.98 19.67
CA ALA A 396 -6.00 -22.96 19.32
C ALA A 396 -6.43 -21.55 19.81
N PRO A 397 -5.54 -20.74 20.42
CA PRO A 397 -5.87 -19.38 20.83
C PRO A 397 -6.36 -18.48 19.68
N GLN A 398 -7.48 -17.80 19.90
CA GLN A 398 -8.18 -16.97 18.90
C GLN A 398 -7.27 -15.93 18.21
N SER A 399 -6.23 -15.43 18.89
CA SER A 399 -5.27 -14.46 18.36
C SER A 399 -4.42 -14.96 17.19
N TYR A 400 -4.19 -16.28 17.07
CA TYR A 400 -3.31 -16.88 16.05
C TYR A 400 -3.96 -18.02 15.26
N LYS A 401 -5.14 -18.50 15.70
CA LYS A 401 -5.90 -19.62 15.11
C LYS A 401 -5.98 -19.55 13.58
N CYS A 402 -6.43 -18.43 13.01
CA CYS A 402 -6.59 -18.32 11.55
C CYS A 402 -5.27 -18.55 10.78
N ILE A 403 -4.15 -18.00 11.25
CA ILE A 403 -2.84 -18.18 10.58
C ILE A 403 -2.36 -19.63 10.72
N LEU A 404 -2.51 -20.22 11.91
CA LEU A 404 -2.11 -21.59 12.18
C LEU A 404 -2.87 -22.57 11.27
N THR A 405 -4.21 -22.49 11.26
CA THR A 405 -5.07 -23.34 10.42
C THR A 405 -4.74 -23.20 8.93
N LEU A 406 -4.55 -21.98 8.42
CA LEU A 406 -4.16 -21.77 7.02
C LEU A 406 -2.82 -22.44 6.68
N ARG A 407 -1.80 -22.29 7.54
CA ARG A 407 -0.45 -22.84 7.28
C ARG A 407 -0.40 -24.36 7.40
N THR A 408 -1.13 -24.95 8.35
CA THR A 408 -1.23 -26.42 8.48
C THR A 408 -1.94 -27.04 7.27
N ILE A 409 -3.07 -26.47 6.82
CA ILE A 409 -3.79 -26.96 5.63
C ILE A 409 -2.95 -26.76 4.36
N GLU A 410 -2.28 -25.62 4.20
CA GLU A 410 -1.36 -25.39 3.08
C GLU A 410 -0.21 -26.41 3.05
N ALA A 411 0.43 -26.69 4.19
CA ALA A 411 1.50 -27.68 4.28
C ALA A 411 1.02 -29.08 3.86
N PHE A 412 -0.15 -29.50 4.33
CA PHE A 412 -0.79 -30.75 3.93
C PHE A 412 -1.02 -30.82 2.42
N MET A 413 -1.66 -29.79 1.85
CA MET A 413 -1.97 -29.77 0.41
C MET A 413 -0.71 -29.71 -0.45
N PHE A 414 0.32 -28.96 -0.04
CA PHE A 414 1.57 -28.88 -0.80
C PHE A 414 2.37 -30.19 -0.74
N ALA A 415 2.41 -30.88 0.41
CA ALA A 415 3.04 -32.20 0.53
C ALA A 415 2.34 -33.25 -0.37
N ARG A 416 1.00 -33.30 -0.31
CA ARG A 416 0.18 -34.26 -1.08
C ARG A 416 0.18 -34.02 -2.60
N SER A 417 0.58 -32.82 -3.06
CA SER A 417 0.74 -32.53 -4.50
C SER A 417 1.72 -33.48 -5.21
N SER A 418 2.69 -34.05 -4.49
CA SER A 418 3.67 -35.01 -5.01
C SER A 418 3.00 -36.31 -5.52
N GLU A 419 1.87 -36.70 -4.93
CA GLU A 419 1.07 -37.86 -5.33
C GLU A 419 0.49 -37.72 -6.75
N LEU A 420 0.38 -36.48 -7.27
CA LEU A 420 -0.21 -36.21 -8.57
C LEU A 420 0.57 -36.83 -9.75
N ASN A 421 1.89 -36.99 -9.59
CA ASN A 421 2.78 -37.48 -10.65
C ASN A 421 3.43 -38.83 -10.33
N ASN A 422 3.24 -39.36 -9.12
CA ASN A 422 3.77 -40.65 -8.71
C ASN A 422 2.92 -41.81 -9.29
N SER A 423 3.58 -42.83 -9.85
CA SER A 423 2.91 -43.96 -10.51
C SER A 423 2.32 -45.01 -9.55
N GLN A 424 2.59 -44.90 -8.25
CA GLN A 424 1.97 -45.72 -7.21
C GLN A 424 0.92 -44.89 -6.45
N PRO A 425 -0.36 -45.32 -6.45
CA PRO A 425 -1.39 -44.70 -5.63
C PRO A 425 -1.09 -44.86 -4.13
N GLY A 426 -0.56 -43.81 -3.50
CA GLY A 426 -0.28 -43.76 -2.06
C GLY A 426 -1.49 -43.33 -1.20
N GLY A 427 -2.71 -43.39 -1.74
CA GLY A 427 -3.93 -42.97 -1.06
C GLY A 427 -4.79 -44.17 -0.69
N GLU A 428 -5.21 -44.24 0.57
CA GLU A 428 -6.17 -45.21 1.07
C GLU A 428 -7.48 -45.15 0.28
N ASP A 429 -8.09 -46.31 -0.01
CA ASP A 429 -9.43 -46.40 -0.61
C ASP A 429 -10.53 -46.09 0.43
N ASN A 430 -10.39 -44.95 1.11
CA ASN A 430 -11.39 -44.40 2.01
C ASN A 430 -12.52 -43.78 1.18
N GLU A 431 -13.70 -44.41 1.17
CA GLU A 431 -14.88 -43.99 0.40
C GLU A 431 -15.25 -42.51 0.65
N SER A 432 -15.01 -42.00 1.87
CA SER A 432 -15.32 -40.63 2.27
C SER A 432 -14.37 -39.55 1.75
N PHE A 433 -13.23 -39.90 1.12
CA PHE A 433 -12.17 -38.96 0.73
C PHE A 433 -12.66 -37.72 -0.03
N VAL A 434 -13.59 -37.89 -0.97
CA VAL A 434 -14.07 -36.79 -1.83
C VAL A 434 -14.89 -35.77 -1.03
N GLU A 435 -15.71 -36.24 -0.08
CA GLU A 435 -16.48 -35.37 0.82
C GLU A 435 -15.59 -34.74 1.90
N ASN A 436 -14.65 -35.51 2.47
CA ASN A 436 -13.67 -35.00 3.43
C ASN A 436 -12.80 -33.89 2.82
N MET A 437 -12.36 -34.06 1.57
CA MET A 437 -11.63 -33.02 0.83
C MET A 437 -12.50 -31.78 0.56
N GLN A 438 -13.80 -31.94 0.23
CA GLN A 438 -14.70 -30.80 0.09
C GLN A 438 -14.87 -30.06 1.43
N SER A 439 -15.07 -30.78 2.53
CA SER A 439 -15.23 -30.20 3.87
C SER A 439 -13.99 -29.42 4.31
N LEU A 440 -12.79 -29.95 4.05
CA LEU A 440 -11.52 -29.27 4.33
C LEU A 440 -11.40 -27.97 3.52
N ILE A 441 -11.79 -28.00 2.25
CA ILE A 441 -11.70 -26.86 1.33
C ILE A 441 -12.68 -25.75 1.71
N SER A 442 -13.93 -26.08 2.04
CA SER A 442 -14.90 -25.11 2.55
C SER A 442 -14.39 -24.42 3.81
N HIS A 443 -13.84 -25.19 4.76
CA HIS A 443 -13.27 -24.59 5.99
C HIS A 443 -12.04 -23.71 5.71
N TYR A 444 -11.16 -24.13 4.80
CA TYR A 444 -10.03 -23.28 4.38
C TYR A 444 -10.50 -21.96 3.73
N GLN A 445 -11.56 -21.99 2.93
CA GLN A 445 -12.16 -20.80 2.33
C GLN A 445 -12.74 -19.84 3.39
N GLU A 446 -13.43 -20.36 4.40
CA GLU A 446 -13.94 -19.60 5.55
C GLU A 446 -12.79 -18.89 6.30
N VAL A 447 -11.77 -19.63 6.73
CA VAL A 447 -10.62 -19.07 7.49
C VAL A 447 -9.79 -18.11 6.63
N ALA A 448 -9.66 -18.36 5.32
CA ALA A 448 -9.03 -17.41 4.40
C ALA A 448 -9.87 -16.12 4.24
N GLY A 449 -11.20 -16.23 4.34
CA GLY A 449 -12.13 -15.11 4.44
C GLY A 449 -11.89 -14.27 5.69
N GLU A 450 -11.82 -14.91 6.87
CA GLU A 450 -11.51 -14.25 8.14
C GLU A 450 -10.15 -13.54 8.11
N TRP A 451 -9.10 -14.21 7.62
CA TRP A 451 -7.74 -13.66 7.56
C TRP A 451 -7.67 -12.36 6.76
N ARG A 452 -8.45 -12.23 5.68
CA ARG A 452 -8.51 -10.99 4.87
C ARG A 452 -9.15 -9.81 5.61
N GLN A 453 -9.95 -10.05 6.64
CA GLN A 453 -10.55 -9.00 7.48
C GLN A 453 -9.60 -8.54 8.60
N LEU A 454 -8.54 -9.29 8.88
CA LEU A 454 -7.52 -8.89 9.86
C LEU A 454 -6.73 -7.68 9.32
N PRO A 455 -6.25 -6.76 10.19
CA PRO A 455 -5.42 -5.64 9.77
C PRO A 455 -4.18 -6.10 8.99
N LYS A 456 -3.76 -5.31 7.97
CA LYS A 456 -2.55 -5.53 7.14
C LYS A 456 -1.21 -5.39 7.92
N ARG A 457 -1.13 -5.94 9.14
CA ARG A 457 0.07 -6.05 9.99
C ARG A 457 0.83 -7.36 9.79
N THR A 458 0.35 -8.22 8.89
CA THR A 458 0.96 -9.51 8.55
C THR A 458 2.20 -9.32 7.67
N SER A 459 3.21 -10.17 7.85
CA SER A 459 4.48 -10.14 7.10
C SER A 459 4.37 -10.62 5.65
N ILE A 460 3.19 -11.12 5.24
CA ILE A 460 2.95 -11.83 3.98
C ILE A 460 2.07 -10.97 3.08
N LEU A 461 2.43 -10.87 1.79
CA LEU A 461 1.67 -10.11 0.79
C LEU A 461 0.24 -10.65 0.65
N SER A 462 -0.74 -9.77 0.44
CA SER A 462 -2.14 -10.21 0.27
C SER A 462 -2.31 -11.11 -0.95
N VAL A 463 -1.56 -10.86 -2.02
CA VAL A 463 -1.51 -11.71 -3.23
C VAL A 463 -0.72 -13.01 -3.04
N GLU A 464 0.19 -13.11 -2.06
CA GLU A 464 0.83 -14.39 -1.72
C GLU A 464 -0.18 -15.31 -1.02
N GLN A 465 -0.94 -14.80 -0.03
CA GLN A 465 -2.00 -15.61 0.60
C GLN A 465 -3.06 -16.05 -0.41
N ARG A 466 -3.41 -15.19 -1.38
CA ARG A 466 -4.28 -15.55 -2.49
C ARG A 466 -3.68 -16.63 -3.38
N SER A 467 -2.38 -16.59 -3.63
CA SER A 467 -1.66 -17.60 -4.44
C SER A 467 -1.57 -18.96 -3.73
N ARG A 468 -1.43 -18.95 -2.40
CA ARG A 468 -1.52 -20.16 -1.57
C ARG A 468 -2.92 -20.77 -1.64
N GLN A 469 -3.98 -19.96 -1.54
CA GLN A 469 -5.36 -20.43 -1.73
C GLN A 469 -5.58 -21.00 -3.14
N LEU A 470 -5.15 -20.28 -4.18
CA LEU A 470 -5.23 -20.77 -5.56
C LEU A 470 -4.63 -22.17 -5.68
N LEU A 471 -3.43 -22.37 -5.15
CA LEU A 471 -2.73 -23.65 -5.20
C LEU A 471 -3.42 -24.74 -4.37
N VAL A 472 -3.94 -24.42 -3.18
CA VAL A 472 -4.76 -25.34 -2.37
C VAL A 472 -5.98 -25.84 -3.17
N MET A 473 -6.74 -24.94 -3.79
CA MET A 473 -7.92 -25.31 -4.59
C MET A 473 -7.56 -26.18 -5.80
N TRP A 474 -6.47 -25.85 -6.50
CA TRP A 474 -6.04 -26.59 -7.68
C TRP A 474 -5.51 -27.98 -7.32
N THR A 475 -4.75 -28.11 -6.22
CA THR A 475 -4.30 -29.42 -5.74
C THR A 475 -5.48 -30.29 -5.29
N ALA A 476 -6.46 -29.73 -4.56
CA ALA A 476 -7.68 -30.44 -4.18
C ALA A 476 -8.44 -30.99 -5.39
N PHE A 477 -8.67 -30.14 -6.40
CA PHE A 477 -9.28 -30.54 -7.65
C PHE A 477 -8.50 -31.68 -8.33
N CYS A 478 -7.16 -31.59 -8.40
CA CYS A 478 -6.34 -32.61 -9.07
C CYS A 478 -6.36 -33.96 -8.33
N LEU A 479 -6.32 -33.96 -6.99
CA LEU A 479 -6.41 -35.16 -6.16
C LEU A 479 -7.79 -35.83 -6.28
N VAL A 480 -8.88 -35.04 -6.19
CA VAL A 480 -10.25 -35.55 -6.40
C VAL A 480 -10.44 -36.05 -7.83
N HIS A 481 -9.89 -35.36 -8.84
CA HIS A 481 -9.92 -35.81 -10.23
C HIS A 481 -9.24 -37.18 -10.41
N GLN A 482 -8.07 -37.43 -9.79
CA GLN A 482 -7.45 -38.76 -9.82
C GLN A 482 -8.38 -39.85 -9.27
N LYS A 483 -9.12 -39.59 -8.19
CA LYS A 483 -10.06 -40.55 -7.59
C LYS A 483 -11.30 -40.74 -8.47
N CYS A 484 -11.94 -39.65 -8.90
CA CYS A 484 -13.13 -39.69 -9.74
C CYS A 484 -12.90 -40.35 -11.11
N VAL A 485 -11.68 -40.34 -11.67
CA VAL A 485 -11.41 -41.09 -12.92
C VAL A 485 -11.34 -42.61 -12.67
N ARG A 486 -10.97 -43.07 -11.47
CA ARG A 486 -11.01 -44.51 -11.11
C ARG A 486 -12.44 -44.98 -10.91
N GLU A 487 -13.24 -44.19 -10.19
CA GLU A 487 -14.65 -44.45 -9.91
C GLU A 487 -15.53 -44.32 -11.17
N PHE A 488 -15.27 -43.32 -12.01
CA PHE A 488 -15.98 -43.06 -13.26
C PHE A 488 -15.02 -43.03 -14.45
N PRO A 489 -14.67 -44.20 -15.05
CA PRO A 489 -13.73 -44.30 -16.16
C PRO A 489 -14.06 -43.44 -17.39
N LEU A 490 -15.32 -43.02 -17.57
CA LEU A 490 -15.71 -42.09 -18.64
C LEU A 490 -14.95 -40.75 -18.57
N CYS A 491 -14.58 -40.28 -17.37
CA CYS A 491 -13.81 -39.05 -17.18
C CYS A 491 -12.44 -39.10 -17.90
N SER A 492 -11.86 -40.29 -18.08
CA SER A 492 -10.60 -40.46 -18.83
C SER A 492 -10.64 -40.08 -20.31
N LYS A 493 -11.84 -39.83 -20.86
CA LYS A 493 -12.03 -39.38 -22.25
C LYS A 493 -12.17 -37.85 -22.41
N TYR A 494 -12.08 -37.10 -21.31
CA TYR A 494 -12.28 -35.66 -21.26
C TYR A 494 -11.07 -34.94 -20.68
N ASN A 495 -10.88 -33.69 -21.11
CA ASN A 495 -9.82 -32.83 -20.61
C ASN A 495 -10.25 -32.12 -19.32
N ILE A 496 -9.25 -31.72 -18.53
CA ILE A 496 -9.40 -30.79 -17.42
C ILE A 496 -9.62 -29.38 -17.99
N ALA A 497 -10.65 -28.67 -17.50
CA ALA A 497 -10.97 -27.31 -17.95
C ALA A 497 -10.01 -26.21 -17.46
N LEU A 498 -9.26 -26.47 -16.38
CA LEU A 498 -8.24 -25.57 -15.86
C LEU A 498 -7.03 -25.51 -16.81
N ASP A 499 -6.60 -24.32 -17.21
CA ASP A 499 -5.37 -24.13 -17.98
C ASP A 499 -4.17 -23.88 -17.07
N TRP A 500 -3.27 -24.87 -17.00
CA TRP A 500 -2.02 -24.82 -16.24
C TRP A 500 -1.14 -23.60 -16.55
N LYS A 501 -1.24 -23.00 -17.75
CA LYS A 501 -0.48 -21.79 -18.11
C LYS A 501 -0.91 -20.57 -17.29
N ASN A 502 -2.13 -20.55 -16.75
CA ASN A 502 -2.59 -19.44 -15.92
C ASN A 502 -1.95 -19.41 -14.52
N LEU A 503 -1.38 -20.54 -14.03
CA LEU A 503 -0.65 -20.58 -12.76
C LEU A 503 0.53 -19.60 -12.68
N LYS A 504 0.97 -19.07 -13.83
CA LYS A 504 1.98 -18.00 -13.93
C LYS A 504 1.72 -16.78 -13.06
N VAL A 505 0.45 -16.46 -12.76
CA VAL A 505 0.10 -15.28 -11.96
C VAL A 505 0.43 -15.42 -10.48
N ALA A 506 0.64 -16.66 -10.00
CA ALA A 506 0.93 -16.94 -8.60
C ALA A 506 2.20 -16.23 -8.10
N VAL A 507 2.17 -15.84 -6.83
CA VAL A 507 3.27 -15.21 -6.08
C VAL A 507 3.54 -16.10 -4.87
N LEU A 508 4.68 -16.79 -4.86
CA LEU A 508 5.00 -17.83 -3.88
C LEU A 508 6.45 -17.67 -3.39
N SER A 509 6.59 -17.48 -2.07
CA SER A 509 7.87 -17.34 -1.35
C SER A 509 8.48 -18.68 -0.94
N ASN A 510 7.66 -19.72 -0.82
CA ASN A 510 8.06 -21.04 -0.32
C ASN A 510 8.36 -22.03 -1.46
N ARG A 511 9.50 -22.74 -1.37
CA ARG A 511 9.90 -23.82 -2.28
C ARG A 511 8.87 -24.95 -2.37
N THR A 512 8.29 -25.40 -1.25
CA THR A 512 7.29 -26.49 -1.27
C THR A 512 6.02 -26.09 -2.04
N ALA A 513 5.64 -24.81 -1.99
CA ALA A 513 4.54 -24.27 -2.79
C ALA A 513 4.91 -24.15 -4.27
N LEU A 514 6.16 -23.79 -4.60
CA LEU A 514 6.64 -23.79 -5.99
C LEU A 514 6.67 -25.22 -6.57
N ASP A 515 7.16 -26.20 -5.81
CA ASP A 515 7.16 -27.61 -6.20
C ASP A 515 5.74 -28.14 -6.40
N ALA A 516 4.82 -27.83 -5.48
CA ALA A 516 3.41 -28.19 -5.61
C ALA A 516 2.75 -27.56 -6.84
N LEU A 517 3.07 -26.30 -7.17
CA LEU A 517 2.61 -25.65 -8.39
C LEU A 517 3.15 -26.34 -9.65
N GLN A 518 4.42 -26.75 -9.66
CA GLN A 518 5.00 -27.53 -10.76
C GLN A 518 4.34 -28.91 -10.89
N CYS A 519 4.06 -29.60 -9.78
CA CYS A 519 3.35 -30.88 -9.78
C CYS A 519 1.93 -30.77 -10.35
N VAL A 520 1.16 -29.76 -9.94
CA VAL A 520 -0.18 -29.47 -10.49
C VAL A 520 -0.10 -29.12 -11.98
N ALA A 521 0.83 -28.26 -12.38
CA ALA A 521 1.00 -27.86 -13.78
C ALA A 521 1.36 -29.07 -14.67
N GLN A 522 2.29 -29.91 -14.21
CA GLN A 522 2.69 -31.15 -14.87
C GLN A 522 1.51 -32.12 -15.03
N TYR A 523 0.71 -32.31 -13.97
CA TYR A 523 -0.44 -33.21 -13.98
C TYR A 523 -1.50 -32.77 -15.00
N ILE A 524 -1.94 -31.51 -14.93
CA ILE A 524 -2.95 -30.95 -15.84
C ILE A 524 -2.46 -30.97 -17.29
N ARG A 525 -1.21 -30.55 -17.53
CA ARG A 525 -0.59 -30.57 -18.86
C ARG A 525 -0.50 -32.00 -19.41
N GLY A 526 0.03 -32.92 -18.63
CA GLY A 526 0.19 -34.33 -19.00
C GLY A 526 -1.15 -35.00 -19.29
N TRP A 527 -2.18 -34.69 -18.52
CA TRP A 527 -3.55 -35.19 -18.75
C TRP A 527 -4.11 -34.69 -20.08
N ASN A 528 -4.14 -33.38 -20.29
CA ASN A 528 -4.77 -32.77 -21.46
C ASN A 528 -4.04 -33.14 -22.77
N LEU A 529 -2.72 -33.34 -22.73
CA LEU A 529 -1.95 -33.86 -23.86
C LEU A 529 -2.20 -35.34 -24.14
N LYS A 530 -2.36 -36.17 -23.10
CA LYS A 530 -2.64 -37.61 -23.26
C LYS A 530 -4.04 -37.88 -23.78
N THR A 531 -5.02 -37.11 -23.32
CA THR A 531 -6.44 -37.34 -23.61
C THR A 531 -6.89 -36.68 -24.90
N GLY A 532 -6.44 -35.46 -25.20
CA GLY A 532 -6.79 -34.73 -26.44
C GLY A 532 -8.29 -34.46 -26.62
N GLY A 533 -9.07 -34.51 -25.54
CA GLY A 533 -10.53 -34.37 -25.55
C GLY A 533 -11.01 -32.93 -25.34
N GLN A 534 -12.32 -32.77 -25.17
CA GLN A 534 -12.93 -31.50 -24.78
C GLN A 534 -12.98 -31.34 -23.25
N PRO A 535 -12.97 -30.10 -22.71
CA PRO A 535 -12.89 -29.84 -21.28
C PRO A 535 -14.21 -30.10 -20.55
N LEU A 536 -14.18 -30.82 -19.43
CA LEU A 536 -15.35 -31.07 -18.57
C LEU A 536 -15.59 -29.93 -17.58
N PHE A 537 -16.85 -29.57 -17.32
CA PHE A 537 -17.29 -28.49 -16.40
C PHE A 537 -16.90 -27.05 -16.80
N HIS A 538 -16.50 -26.81 -18.05
CA HIS A 538 -16.21 -25.46 -18.55
C HIS A 538 -17.50 -24.65 -18.77
N LEU A 539 -17.79 -23.65 -17.94
CA LEU A 539 -19.10 -22.95 -17.99
C LEU A 539 -19.33 -22.07 -19.23
N THR A 540 -18.28 -21.67 -19.96
CA THR A 540 -18.40 -20.92 -21.22
C THR A 540 -18.71 -21.84 -22.42
N ASP A 541 -18.32 -23.12 -22.34
CA ASP A 541 -18.60 -24.13 -23.36
C ASP A 541 -19.08 -25.41 -22.65
N GLN A 542 -20.40 -25.51 -22.50
CA GLN A 542 -21.03 -26.54 -21.67
C GLN A 542 -21.34 -27.83 -22.45
N ASP A 543 -21.26 -27.80 -23.78
CA ASP A 543 -21.58 -28.91 -24.67
C ASP A 543 -20.77 -30.19 -24.33
N PRO A 544 -19.47 -30.15 -23.97
CA PRO A 544 -18.73 -31.33 -23.53
C PRO A 544 -19.31 -31.97 -22.26
N THR A 545 -19.87 -31.16 -21.35
CA THR A 545 -20.45 -31.62 -20.08
C THR A 545 -21.83 -32.26 -20.31
N PHE A 546 -22.63 -31.72 -21.23
CA PHE A 546 -23.87 -32.36 -21.67
C PHE A 546 -23.62 -33.61 -22.54
N ALA A 547 -22.55 -33.62 -23.33
CA ALA A 547 -22.12 -34.82 -24.07
C ALA A 547 -21.57 -35.91 -23.13
N PHE A 548 -20.92 -35.54 -22.02
CA PHE A 548 -20.56 -36.46 -20.94
C PHE A 548 -21.82 -37.06 -20.32
N ALA A 549 -22.78 -36.22 -19.91
CA ALA A 549 -24.05 -36.65 -19.30
C ALA A 549 -24.80 -37.70 -20.15
N TRP A 550 -24.88 -37.46 -21.47
CA TRP A 550 -25.49 -38.40 -22.40
C TRP A 550 -24.73 -39.73 -22.49
N LYS A 551 -23.40 -39.70 -22.68
CA LYS A 551 -22.58 -40.92 -22.72
C LYS A 551 -22.59 -41.68 -21.39
N PHE A 552 -22.69 -40.97 -20.26
CA PHE A 552 -22.84 -41.55 -18.93
C PHE A 552 -24.14 -42.35 -18.86
N ALA A 553 -25.26 -41.73 -19.23
CA ALA A 553 -26.57 -42.38 -19.25
C ALA A 553 -26.65 -43.59 -20.21
N GLN A 554 -25.88 -43.60 -21.31
CA GLN A 554 -25.75 -44.78 -22.18
C GLN A 554 -24.94 -45.92 -21.56
N SER A 555 -24.06 -45.64 -20.60
CA SER A 555 -23.16 -46.62 -19.97
C SER A 555 -23.62 -47.12 -18.60
N ASP A 556 -24.45 -46.35 -17.90
CA ASP A 556 -24.95 -46.67 -16.57
C ASP A 556 -26.40 -47.22 -16.62
N PRO A 557 -26.62 -48.49 -16.26
CA PRO A 557 -27.96 -49.08 -16.20
C PRO A 557 -28.94 -48.32 -15.28
N SER A 558 -28.45 -47.69 -14.20
CA SER A 558 -29.31 -46.98 -13.24
C SER A 558 -29.94 -45.71 -13.84
N MET A 559 -29.21 -45.03 -14.73
CA MET A 559 -29.73 -43.88 -15.47
C MET A 559 -30.76 -44.28 -16.55
N GLU A 560 -30.56 -45.40 -17.24
CA GLU A 560 -31.53 -45.93 -18.20
C GLU A 560 -32.81 -46.40 -17.49
N GLU A 561 -32.68 -47.13 -16.38
CA GLU A 561 -33.80 -47.54 -15.51
C GLU A 561 -34.53 -46.30 -14.95
N SER A 562 -33.80 -45.26 -14.55
CA SER A 562 -34.42 -44.01 -14.08
C SER A 562 -35.23 -43.34 -15.18
N TYR A 563 -34.71 -43.23 -16.40
CA TYR A 563 -35.44 -42.68 -17.55
C TYR A 563 -36.69 -43.52 -17.88
N GLN A 564 -36.57 -44.84 -17.92
CA GLN A 564 -37.69 -45.74 -18.24
C GLN A 564 -38.81 -45.65 -17.19
N ASN A 565 -38.47 -45.59 -15.90
CA ASN A 565 -39.43 -45.33 -14.83
C ASN A 565 -40.16 -43.98 -15.00
N GLU A 566 -39.49 -42.93 -15.45
CA GLU A 566 -40.13 -41.61 -15.68
C GLU A 566 -41.11 -41.65 -16.87
N VAL A 567 -40.79 -42.40 -17.93
CA VAL A 567 -41.69 -42.65 -19.06
C VAL A 567 -42.94 -43.41 -18.60
N GLU A 568 -42.76 -44.51 -17.85
CA GLU A 568 -43.87 -45.33 -17.35
C GLU A 568 -44.79 -44.57 -16.38
N MET A 569 -44.22 -43.77 -15.46
CA MET A 569 -45.01 -42.90 -14.58
C MET A 569 -45.77 -41.82 -15.35
N TRP A 570 -45.20 -41.29 -16.43
CA TRP A 570 -45.87 -40.31 -17.29
C TRP A 570 -47.02 -40.94 -18.08
N GLU A 571 -46.80 -42.09 -18.71
CA GLU A 571 -47.83 -42.82 -19.45
C GLU A 571 -49.00 -43.25 -18.55
N ALA A 572 -48.71 -43.68 -17.32
CA ALA A 572 -49.73 -43.98 -16.32
C ALA A 572 -50.53 -42.73 -15.90
N HIS A 573 -49.88 -41.57 -15.76
CA HIS A 573 -50.57 -40.32 -15.45
C HIS A 573 -51.48 -39.87 -16.60
N VAL A 574 -51.00 -39.88 -17.84
CA VAL A 574 -51.79 -39.57 -19.04
C VAL A 574 -52.99 -40.52 -19.17
N GLN A 575 -52.81 -41.81 -18.88
CA GLN A 575 -53.90 -42.78 -18.88
C GLN A 575 -54.95 -42.50 -17.80
N ASN A 576 -54.55 -42.08 -16.59
CA ASN A 576 -55.48 -41.73 -15.53
C ASN A 576 -56.33 -40.49 -15.89
N GLU A 577 -55.71 -39.46 -16.47
CA GLU A 577 -56.41 -38.24 -16.92
C GLU A 577 -57.37 -38.55 -18.09
N TRP A 578 -56.98 -39.45 -19.00
CA TRP A 578 -57.88 -39.93 -20.05
C TRP A 578 -59.10 -40.66 -19.48
N SER A 579 -58.92 -41.51 -18.46
CA SER A 579 -60.04 -42.16 -17.77
C SER A 579 -60.99 -41.15 -17.12
N GLU A 580 -60.49 -40.05 -16.54
CA GLU A 580 -61.35 -38.98 -16.00
C GLU A 580 -62.16 -38.28 -17.10
N ILE A 581 -61.59 -38.10 -18.30
CA ILE A 581 -62.28 -37.55 -19.47
C ILE A 581 -63.39 -38.48 -19.96
N GLU A 582 -63.16 -39.80 -19.96
CA GLU A 582 -64.20 -40.80 -20.30
C GLU A 582 -65.35 -40.78 -19.27
N GLU A 583 -65.05 -40.76 -17.97
CA GLU A 583 -66.08 -40.61 -16.93
C GLU A 583 -66.84 -39.29 -17.01
N LYS A 584 -66.19 -38.19 -17.43
CA LYS A 584 -66.83 -36.89 -17.63
C LYS A 584 -67.82 -36.90 -18.78
N LYS A 585 -67.52 -37.60 -19.88
CA LYS A 585 -68.45 -37.81 -21.00
C LYS A 585 -69.67 -38.62 -20.58
N GLU A 586 -69.47 -39.75 -19.90
CA GLU A 586 -70.58 -40.57 -19.40
C GLU A 586 -71.49 -39.79 -18.42
N ARG A 587 -70.88 -38.97 -17.56
CA ARG A 587 -71.60 -38.03 -16.70
C ARG A 587 -72.35 -36.96 -17.50
N ALA A 588 -71.75 -36.37 -18.53
CA ALA A 588 -72.41 -35.36 -19.37
C ALA A 588 -73.63 -35.93 -20.11
N ASP A 589 -73.54 -37.15 -20.66
CA ASP A 589 -74.67 -37.80 -21.33
C ASP A 589 -75.79 -38.21 -20.35
N THR A 590 -75.43 -38.64 -19.14
CA THR A 590 -76.40 -38.88 -18.05
C THR A 590 -77.12 -37.59 -17.66
N LEU A 591 -76.38 -36.48 -17.49
CA LEU A 591 -76.93 -35.17 -17.15
C LEU A 591 -77.83 -34.61 -18.28
N ARG A 592 -77.51 -34.84 -19.56
CA ARG A 592 -78.36 -34.50 -20.71
C ARG A 592 -79.68 -35.27 -20.70
N ALA A 593 -79.65 -36.56 -20.40
CA ALA A 593 -80.86 -37.37 -20.25
C ALA A 593 -81.73 -36.87 -19.08
N ASP A 594 -81.12 -36.53 -17.95
CA ASP A 594 -81.80 -35.93 -16.81
C ASP A 594 -82.39 -34.55 -17.12
N ILE A 595 -81.67 -33.66 -17.82
CA ILE A 595 -82.19 -32.35 -18.27
C ILE A 595 -83.39 -32.53 -19.21
N THR A 596 -83.33 -33.51 -20.12
CA THR A 596 -84.45 -33.82 -21.02
C THR A 596 -85.69 -34.25 -20.22
N ARG A 597 -85.54 -35.21 -19.30
CA ARG A 597 -86.62 -35.66 -18.40
C ARG A 597 -87.19 -34.53 -17.54
N LEU A 598 -86.32 -33.73 -16.93
CA LEU A 598 -86.72 -32.58 -16.10
C LEU A 598 -87.44 -31.50 -16.91
N THR A 599 -87.07 -31.31 -18.18
CA THR A 599 -87.74 -30.38 -19.10
C THR A 599 -89.13 -30.89 -19.49
N GLU A 600 -89.28 -32.19 -19.78
CA GLU A 600 -90.58 -32.83 -20.03
C GLU A 600 -91.51 -32.75 -18.81
N GLU A 601 -90.99 -33.02 -17.61
CA GLU A 601 -91.72 -32.84 -16.35
C GLU A 601 -92.12 -31.38 -16.13
N LEU A 602 -91.22 -30.42 -16.34
CA LEU A 602 -91.49 -28.99 -16.22
C LEU A 602 -92.59 -28.53 -17.20
N ASN A 603 -92.54 -28.99 -18.45
CA ASN A 603 -93.55 -28.70 -19.47
C ASN A 603 -94.91 -29.32 -19.12
N SER A 604 -94.92 -30.55 -18.59
CA SER A 604 -96.12 -31.24 -18.11
C SER A 604 -96.76 -30.49 -16.93
N LYS A 605 -95.98 -30.10 -15.92
CA LYS A 605 -96.44 -29.33 -14.76
C LYS A 605 -96.91 -27.93 -15.14
N SER A 606 -96.22 -27.26 -16.07
CA SER A 606 -96.62 -25.94 -16.59
C SER A 606 -97.94 -26.00 -17.37
N SER A 607 -98.12 -27.04 -18.19
CA SER A 607 -99.39 -27.31 -18.88
C SER A 607 -100.52 -27.61 -17.90
N GLY A 608 -100.25 -28.41 -16.86
CA GLY A 608 -101.18 -28.67 -15.77
C GLY A 608 -101.58 -27.40 -15.00
N LEU A 609 -100.62 -26.50 -14.75
CA LEU A 609 -100.88 -25.20 -14.13
C LEU A 609 -101.78 -24.33 -15.01
N ALA A 610 -101.51 -24.26 -16.32
CA ALA A 610 -102.34 -23.49 -17.26
C ALA A 610 -103.79 -24.03 -17.31
N VAL A 611 -103.98 -25.36 -17.33
CA VAL A 611 -105.30 -26.00 -17.29
C VAL A 611 -106.02 -25.72 -15.95
N GLU A 612 -105.31 -25.80 -14.82
CA GLU A 612 -105.86 -25.47 -13.49
C GLU A 612 -106.21 -23.98 -13.37
N GLU A 613 -105.41 -23.08 -13.95
CA GLU A 613 -105.73 -21.65 -14.00
C GLU A 613 -106.96 -21.38 -14.85
N ILE A 614 -107.12 -22.01 -16.01
CA ILE A 614 -108.35 -21.95 -16.82
C ILE A 614 -109.55 -22.48 -16.01
N ARG A 615 -109.40 -23.62 -15.32
CA ARG A 615 -110.45 -24.19 -14.46
C ARG A 615 -110.86 -23.21 -13.35
N LEU A 616 -109.90 -22.61 -12.64
CA LEU A 616 -110.14 -21.63 -11.58
C LEU A 616 -110.71 -20.30 -12.12
N VAL A 617 -110.39 -19.93 -13.35
CA VAL A 617 -110.97 -18.77 -14.03
C VAL A 617 -112.46 -19.00 -14.32
N VAL A 618 -112.83 -20.19 -14.80
CA VAL A 618 -114.21 -20.59 -15.08
C VAL A 618 -115.02 -20.81 -13.79
N ALA A 619 -114.45 -21.50 -12.80
CA ALA A 619 -115.16 -21.89 -11.58
C ALA A 619 -115.46 -20.71 -10.62
N TYR A 620 -114.66 -19.63 -10.66
CA TYR A 620 -114.78 -18.51 -9.70
C TYR A 620 -114.75 -17.13 -10.40
N PRO A 621 -115.83 -16.68 -11.05
CA PRO A 621 -115.84 -15.41 -11.79
C PRO A 621 -115.66 -14.14 -10.93
N LEU A 622 -114.87 -13.20 -11.46
CA LEU A 622 -114.55 -11.81 -11.07
C LEU A 622 -114.37 -11.38 -9.58
N ASN A 623 -115.13 -11.85 -8.61
CA ASN A 623 -115.13 -11.32 -7.23
C ASN A 623 -114.58 -12.27 -6.14
N GLN A 624 -114.07 -13.46 -6.49
CA GLN A 624 -113.52 -14.44 -5.53
C GLN A 624 -112.02 -14.72 -5.74
N GLN A 625 -111.22 -13.66 -5.83
CA GLN A 625 -109.76 -13.76 -6.04
C GLN A 625 -109.02 -14.53 -4.93
N ILE A 626 -109.50 -14.47 -3.68
CA ILE A 626 -108.89 -15.18 -2.54
C ILE A 626 -108.93 -16.69 -2.77
N CYS A 627 -110.06 -17.23 -3.24
CA CYS A 627 -110.22 -18.65 -3.55
C CYS A 627 -109.30 -19.10 -4.69
N ARG A 628 -109.12 -18.28 -5.73
CA ARG A 628 -108.15 -18.55 -6.81
C ARG A 628 -106.67 -18.55 -6.33
N ARG A 629 -106.34 -17.76 -5.30
CA ARG A 629 -104.99 -17.74 -4.68
C ARG A 629 -104.74 -18.91 -3.72
N HIS A 630 -105.79 -19.48 -3.12
CA HIS A 630 -105.69 -20.56 -2.14
C HIS A 630 -106.01 -21.95 -2.71
N SER A 631 -106.01 -22.14 -4.05
CA SER A 631 -106.12 -23.50 -4.63
C SER A 631 -104.86 -24.30 -4.23
N PRO A 632 -105.00 -25.40 -3.46
CA PRO A 632 -103.85 -26.18 -3.01
C PRO A 632 -103.11 -26.80 -4.21
N LEU A 633 -103.85 -27.21 -5.25
CA LEU A 633 -103.28 -27.75 -6.48
C LEU A 633 -102.49 -26.69 -7.26
N LYS A 634 -102.98 -25.44 -7.32
CA LYS A 634 -102.24 -24.34 -7.95
C LYS A 634 -100.93 -24.06 -7.21
N SER A 635 -100.97 -23.91 -5.89
CA SER A 635 -99.77 -23.65 -5.08
C SER A 635 -98.77 -24.80 -5.16
N GLN A 636 -99.24 -26.06 -5.19
CA GLN A 636 -98.41 -27.24 -5.37
C GLN A 636 -97.73 -27.26 -6.75
N LEU A 637 -98.47 -26.95 -7.83
CA LEU A 637 -97.90 -26.88 -9.18
C LEU A 637 -96.89 -25.74 -9.33
N GLN A 638 -97.15 -24.57 -8.74
CA GLN A 638 -96.20 -23.44 -8.72
C GLN A 638 -94.92 -23.79 -7.93
N TYR A 639 -95.05 -24.48 -6.79
CA TYR A 639 -93.91 -24.99 -6.03
C TYR A 639 -93.11 -26.05 -6.80
N ASP A 640 -93.79 -27.03 -7.41
CA ASP A 640 -93.14 -28.05 -8.25
C ASP A 640 -92.39 -27.41 -9.43
N ILE A 641 -92.97 -26.42 -10.11
CA ILE A 641 -92.33 -25.66 -11.21
C ILE A 641 -91.11 -24.88 -10.73
N GLN A 642 -91.20 -24.20 -9.57
CA GLN A 642 -90.06 -23.45 -9.04
C GLN A 642 -88.92 -24.38 -8.59
N ARG A 643 -89.26 -25.52 -7.95
CA ARG A 643 -88.29 -26.57 -7.61
C ARG A 643 -87.63 -27.13 -8.87
N LEU A 644 -88.41 -27.57 -9.86
CA LEU A 644 -87.90 -28.13 -11.12
C LEU A 644 -87.03 -27.11 -11.88
N THR A 645 -87.43 -25.84 -11.96
CA THR A 645 -86.60 -24.78 -12.57
C THR A 645 -85.26 -24.62 -11.85
N THR A 646 -85.26 -24.68 -10.51
CA THR A 646 -84.03 -24.55 -9.69
C THR A 646 -83.13 -25.77 -9.86
N THR A 647 -83.70 -26.98 -9.88
CA THR A 647 -82.97 -28.23 -10.15
C THR A 647 -82.41 -28.24 -11.56
N LEU A 648 -83.18 -27.82 -12.58
CA LEU A 648 -82.72 -27.76 -13.98
C LEU A 648 -81.56 -26.75 -14.14
N GLN A 649 -81.63 -25.59 -13.47
CA GLN A 649 -80.49 -24.66 -13.39
C GLN A 649 -79.25 -25.30 -12.76
N GLN A 650 -79.41 -26.02 -11.65
CA GLN A 650 -78.31 -26.75 -11.00
C GLN A 650 -77.74 -27.82 -11.93
N THR A 651 -78.57 -28.67 -12.53
CA THR A 651 -78.15 -29.73 -13.47
C THR A 651 -77.46 -29.15 -14.71
N ASN A 652 -77.92 -28.01 -15.23
CA ASN A 652 -77.21 -27.29 -16.30
C ASN A 652 -75.83 -26.81 -15.85
N THR A 653 -75.68 -26.20 -14.68
CA THR A 653 -74.36 -25.79 -14.17
C THR A 653 -73.43 -26.99 -13.90
N THR A 654 -73.98 -28.13 -13.48
CA THR A 654 -73.21 -29.39 -13.36
C THR A 654 -72.82 -29.95 -14.73
N LEU A 655 -73.68 -29.81 -15.75
CA LEU A 655 -73.37 -30.21 -17.13
C LEU A 655 -72.25 -29.33 -17.71
N GLU A 656 -72.32 -28.00 -17.54
CA GLU A 656 -71.25 -27.08 -17.94
C GLU A 656 -69.90 -27.46 -17.30
N GLN A 657 -69.90 -27.86 -16.03
CA GLN A 657 -68.70 -28.35 -15.33
C GLN A 657 -68.23 -29.75 -15.76
N ALA A 658 -69.14 -30.63 -16.20
CA ALA A 658 -68.81 -31.96 -16.69
C ALA A 658 -68.25 -31.94 -18.12
N ILE A 659 -68.77 -31.03 -18.97
CA ILE A 659 -68.31 -30.84 -20.35
C ILE A 659 -66.98 -30.06 -20.39
N ALA A 660 -66.72 -29.18 -19.42
CA ALA A 660 -65.48 -28.41 -19.35
C ALA A 660 -64.23 -29.30 -19.32
N MET A 661 -63.29 -29.02 -20.23
CA MET A 661 -62.03 -29.75 -20.33
C MET A 661 -61.19 -29.60 -19.03
N PRO A 662 -60.54 -30.68 -18.53
CA PRO A 662 -59.46 -30.57 -17.56
C PRO A 662 -58.35 -29.60 -18.00
N ARG A 663 -57.48 -29.20 -17.08
CA ARG A 663 -56.29 -28.44 -17.46
C ARG A 663 -55.40 -29.28 -18.37
N TYR A 664 -54.85 -28.65 -19.40
CA TYR A 664 -53.89 -29.28 -20.29
C TYR A 664 -52.67 -29.77 -19.49
N LEU A 665 -52.11 -30.91 -19.88
CA LEU A 665 -50.95 -31.50 -19.23
C LEU A 665 -49.67 -30.87 -19.77
N VAL A 666 -48.65 -30.76 -18.92
CA VAL A 666 -47.32 -30.24 -19.30
C VAL A 666 -46.31 -31.35 -19.09
N ARG A 667 -45.59 -31.77 -20.14
CA ARG A 667 -44.61 -32.87 -19.99
C ARG A 667 -43.45 -32.43 -19.09
N PRO A 668 -43.11 -33.19 -18.02
CA PRO A 668 -42.09 -32.80 -17.04
C PRO A 668 -40.64 -32.92 -17.54
N LEU A 669 -40.40 -33.60 -18.66
CA LEU A 669 -39.10 -33.82 -19.29
C LEU A 669 -39.19 -33.56 -20.82
N PRO A 670 -38.07 -33.25 -21.49
CA PRO A 670 -38.01 -33.17 -22.96
C PRO A 670 -38.51 -34.44 -23.66
N LEU A 671 -39.14 -34.28 -24.83
CA LEU A 671 -39.61 -35.41 -25.66
C LEU A 671 -38.45 -36.25 -26.22
N VAL A 672 -37.31 -35.61 -26.53
CA VAL A 672 -36.12 -36.30 -27.08
C VAL A 672 -35.36 -36.98 -25.95
N LYS A 673 -35.22 -38.31 -26.02
CA LYS A 673 -34.53 -39.13 -25.01
C LYS A 673 -33.15 -38.58 -24.62
N GLU A 674 -32.34 -38.17 -25.59
CA GLU A 674 -31.01 -37.58 -25.31
C GLU A 674 -31.09 -36.36 -24.38
N GLU A 675 -32.01 -35.42 -24.64
CA GLU A 675 -32.20 -34.23 -23.81
C GLU A 675 -32.82 -34.58 -22.45
N ALA A 676 -33.75 -35.55 -22.39
CA ALA A 676 -34.29 -36.05 -21.13
C ALA A 676 -33.21 -36.69 -20.25
N CYS A 677 -32.35 -37.55 -20.81
CA CYS A 677 -31.22 -38.15 -20.10
C CYS A 677 -30.20 -37.10 -19.62
N LYS A 678 -29.91 -36.07 -20.43
CA LYS A 678 -29.07 -34.93 -20.02
C LYS A 678 -29.67 -34.19 -18.82
N VAL A 679 -30.97 -33.88 -18.85
CA VAL A 679 -31.66 -33.20 -17.75
C VAL A 679 -31.70 -34.08 -16.48
N LEU A 680 -32.06 -35.35 -16.62
CA LEU A 680 -32.06 -36.30 -15.51
C LEU A 680 -30.68 -36.40 -14.86
N PHE A 681 -29.61 -36.59 -15.64
CA PHE A 681 -28.24 -36.66 -15.12
C PHE A 681 -27.85 -35.42 -14.32
N MET A 682 -28.30 -34.21 -14.70
CA MET A 682 -28.00 -33.00 -13.92
C MET A 682 -28.79 -32.93 -12.61
N LEU A 683 -29.97 -33.55 -12.53
CA LEU A 683 -30.77 -33.65 -11.31
C LEU A 683 -30.27 -34.78 -10.38
N THR A 684 -29.76 -35.87 -10.95
CA THR A 684 -29.28 -37.07 -10.23
C THR A 684 -27.75 -37.20 -10.18
N MET A 685 -27.00 -36.17 -10.56
CA MET A 685 -25.54 -36.24 -10.74
C MET A 685 -24.86 -36.90 -9.54
N PRO A 686 -24.04 -37.95 -9.75
CA PRO A 686 -23.32 -38.63 -8.68
C PRO A 686 -22.51 -37.65 -7.84
N ARG A 687 -22.56 -37.81 -6.51
CA ARG A 687 -22.05 -36.83 -5.56
C ARG A 687 -20.56 -36.52 -5.78
N ALA A 688 -19.73 -37.52 -6.06
CA ALA A 688 -18.32 -37.31 -6.35
C ALA A 688 -18.08 -36.51 -7.65
N LEU A 689 -18.90 -36.68 -8.70
CA LEU A 689 -18.82 -35.86 -9.93
C LEU A 689 -19.31 -34.43 -9.70
N GLU A 690 -20.33 -34.24 -8.86
CA GLU A 690 -20.80 -32.93 -8.44
C GLU A 690 -19.71 -32.18 -7.66
N ILE A 691 -19.02 -32.85 -6.73
CA ILE A 691 -17.89 -32.28 -5.98
C ILE A 691 -16.71 -31.98 -6.91
N LEU A 692 -16.38 -32.87 -7.84
CA LEU A 692 -15.33 -32.63 -8.85
C LEU A 692 -15.62 -31.37 -9.68
N GLY A 693 -16.87 -31.21 -10.16
CA GLY A 693 -17.30 -30.02 -10.88
C GLY A 693 -17.26 -28.76 -10.02
N ASN A 694 -17.68 -28.85 -8.75
CA ASN A 694 -17.59 -27.74 -7.80
C ASN A 694 -16.14 -27.31 -7.58
N LEU A 695 -15.23 -28.25 -7.31
CA LEU A 695 -13.81 -27.97 -7.10
C LEU A 695 -13.15 -27.41 -8.36
N CYS A 696 -13.57 -27.85 -9.56
CA CYS A 696 -13.10 -27.27 -10.82
C CYS A 696 -13.46 -25.78 -10.91
N LEU A 697 -14.70 -25.43 -10.57
CA LEU A 697 -15.17 -24.04 -10.62
C LEU A 697 -14.61 -23.20 -9.48
N SER A 698 -14.46 -23.72 -8.26
CA SER A 698 -13.77 -23.06 -7.15
C SER A 698 -12.27 -22.81 -7.46
N ALA A 699 -11.59 -23.77 -8.08
CA ALA A 699 -10.21 -23.63 -8.53
C ALA A 699 -10.07 -22.53 -9.59
N GLN A 700 -10.95 -22.49 -10.60
CA GLN A 700 -10.99 -21.39 -11.56
C GLN A 700 -11.40 -20.07 -10.88
N ARG A 701 -12.32 -20.10 -9.91
CA ARG A 701 -12.80 -18.91 -9.19
C ARG A 701 -11.71 -18.26 -8.35
N ALA A 702 -10.78 -19.03 -7.80
CA ALA A 702 -9.63 -18.55 -7.04
C ALA A 702 -8.62 -17.74 -7.89
N ILE A 703 -8.56 -18.02 -9.21
CA ILE A 703 -7.75 -17.24 -10.16
C ILE A 703 -8.46 -15.98 -10.65
N ALA A 704 -9.79 -16.03 -10.75
CA ALA A 704 -10.62 -14.90 -11.14
C ALA A 704 -10.65 -13.80 -10.06
N PRO A 705 -10.88 -12.51 -10.41
CA PRO A 705 -10.99 -11.39 -9.47
C PRO A 705 -11.89 -11.64 -8.26
N VAL A 706 -11.46 -11.22 -7.06
CA VAL A 706 -12.21 -11.46 -5.79
C VAL A 706 -13.65 -10.96 -5.91
N LYS A 707 -13.84 -9.74 -6.45
CA LYS A 707 -15.14 -9.22 -6.86
C LYS A 707 -15.42 -9.69 -8.30
N PRO A 708 -16.51 -10.41 -8.59
CA PRO A 708 -16.78 -10.88 -9.95
C PRO A 708 -16.95 -9.70 -10.92
N THR A 709 -16.31 -9.80 -12.09
CA THR A 709 -16.40 -8.76 -13.13
C THR A 709 -17.74 -8.82 -13.88
N VAL A 710 -18.01 -7.83 -14.73
CA VAL A 710 -19.24 -7.78 -15.53
C VAL A 710 -19.34 -9.01 -16.44
N GLU A 711 -18.23 -9.42 -17.04
CA GLU A 711 -18.13 -10.59 -17.93
C GLU A 711 -18.43 -11.89 -17.15
N MET A 712 -17.93 -12.03 -15.92
CA MET A 712 -18.24 -13.16 -15.05
C MET A 712 -19.72 -13.22 -14.65
N LYS A 713 -20.41 -12.08 -14.58
CA LYS A 713 -21.85 -11.98 -14.27
C LYS A 713 -22.76 -12.08 -15.51
N GLN A 714 -22.21 -12.12 -16.72
CA GLN A 714 -22.97 -12.36 -17.96
C GLN A 714 -23.33 -13.85 -18.10
N VAL A 715 -24.23 -14.30 -17.24
CA VAL A 715 -24.87 -15.61 -17.34
C VAL A 715 -25.81 -15.63 -18.57
N PRO A 716 -25.91 -16.73 -19.34
CA PRO A 716 -26.84 -16.83 -20.46
C PRO A 716 -28.28 -16.49 -20.06
N LYS A 717 -29.04 -15.90 -21.00
CA LYS A 717 -30.49 -15.70 -20.85
C LYS A 717 -31.19 -17.06 -20.74
N LEU A 718 -31.65 -17.34 -19.53
CA LEU A 718 -32.22 -18.63 -19.11
C LEU A 718 -33.50 -18.34 -18.35
N SER A 719 -34.41 -19.32 -18.32
CA SER A 719 -35.67 -19.16 -17.60
C SER A 719 -35.44 -18.84 -16.12
N GLY A 720 -36.39 -18.11 -15.52
CA GLY A 720 -36.45 -17.91 -14.07
C GLY A 720 -36.76 -19.20 -13.31
N THR A 721 -37.39 -20.17 -13.99
CA THR A 721 -37.72 -21.49 -13.43
C THR A 721 -36.60 -22.49 -13.73
N THR A 722 -36.05 -23.13 -12.69
CA THR A 722 -35.04 -24.19 -12.84
C THR A 722 -35.68 -25.50 -13.31
N TRP A 723 -34.88 -26.45 -13.83
CA TRP A 723 -35.39 -27.77 -14.20
C TRP A 723 -36.02 -28.52 -13.02
N GLN A 724 -35.46 -28.37 -11.81
CA GLN A 724 -36.02 -28.98 -10.61
C GLN A 724 -37.37 -28.35 -10.24
N GLN A 725 -37.47 -27.02 -10.25
CA GLN A 725 -38.73 -26.31 -9.97
C GLN A 725 -39.80 -26.66 -10.99
N PHE A 726 -39.43 -26.64 -12.27
CA PHE A 726 -40.30 -27.01 -13.38
C PHE A 726 -40.85 -28.43 -13.22
N ARG A 727 -39.96 -29.42 -12.98
CA ARG A 727 -40.39 -30.80 -12.74
C ARG A 727 -41.25 -30.91 -11.48
N SER A 728 -40.96 -30.19 -10.39
CA SER A 728 -41.77 -30.22 -9.17
C SER A 728 -43.19 -29.64 -9.33
N GLN A 729 -43.42 -28.82 -10.37
CA GLN A 729 -44.73 -28.24 -10.68
C GLN A 729 -45.59 -29.12 -11.60
N HIS A 730 -44.98 -30.07 -12.33
CA HIS A 730 -45.62 -30.78 -13.44
C HIS A 730 -45.45 -32.32 -13.42
N ALA A 731 -44.57 -32.87 -12.59
CA ALA A 731 -44.38 -34.32 -12.48
C ALA A 731 -45.33 -34.96 -11.45
N PRO A 732 -45.93 -36.14 -11.75
CA PRO A 732 -46.91 -36.78 -10.88
C PRO A 732 -46.33 -37.31 -9.55
N SER A 733 -45.03 -37.69 -9.50
CA SER A 733 -44.32 -37.92 -8.23
C SER A 733 -42.78 -37.95 -8.36
N ARG A 734 -42.10 -37.98 -7.21
CA ARG A 734 -40.64 -37.86 -6.92
C ARG A 734 -40.12 -36.43 -6.78
N HIS A 735 -39.67 -36.10 -5.57
CA HIS A 735 -38.86 -34.91 -5.29
C HIS A 735 -37.38 -35.29 -5.38
N PHE A 736 -36.61 -34.58 -6.21
CA PHE A 736 -35.15 -34.63 -6.13
C PHE A 736 -34.65 -33.78 -4.95
N PRO A 737 -33.54 -34.16 -4.29
CA PRO A 737 -32.96 -33.37 -3.21
C PRO A 737 -32.66 -31.94 -3.68
N ALA A 738 -32.97 -30.95 -2.85
CA ALA A 738 -32.89 -29.52 -3.19
C ALA A 738 -31.48 -28.93 -3.12
N ASP A 739 -30.55 -29.60 -2.43
CA ASP A 739 -29.22 -29.06 -2.18
C ASP A 739 -28.24 -29.60 -3.24
N LYS A 740 -28.27 -28.96 -4.42
CA LYS A 740 -27.38 -29.23 -5.55
C LYS A 740 -26.53 -28.00 -5.87
N VAL A 741 -25.23 -28.21 -6.03
CA VAL A 741 -24.24 -27.20 -6.41
C VAL A 741 -24.56 -26.61 -7.79
N PHE A 742 -24.96 -27.47 -8.72
CA PHE A 742 -25.28 -27.10 -10.09
C PHE A 742 -26.77 -26.86 -10.27
N THR A 743 -27.13 -25.67 -10.73
CA THR A 743 -28.52 -25.34 -11.08
C THR A 743 -28.72 -25.48 -12.60
N ALA A 744 -29.27 -26.61 -13.05
CA ALA A 744 -29.68 -26.77 -14.43
C ALA A 744 -30.96 -25.95 -14.71
N SER A 745 -30.94 -25.12 -15.76
CA SER A 745 -32.07 -24.30 -16.19
C SER A 745 -32.33 -24.48 -17.69
N PRO A 746 -33.60 -24.56 -18.13
CA PRO A 746 -33.94 -24.40 -19.54
C PRO A 746 -33.66 -22.97 -20.03
N ARG A 747 -33.54 -22.80 -21.35
CA ARG A 747 -33.66 -21.46 -21.98
C ARG A 747 -35.04 -20.84 -21.73
N GLU A 748 -35.16 -19.53 -21.98
CA GLU A 748 -36.44 -18.82 -21.84
C GLU A 748 -37.55 -19.55 -22.63
N PHE A 749 -38.67 -19.83 -21.94
CA PHE A 749 -39.84 -20.52 -22.49
C PHE A 749 -41.12 -19.87 -21.95
N SER A 750 -42.23 -20.03 -22.65
CA SER A 750 -43.54 -19.49 -22.26
C SER A 750 -44.61 -20.58 -22.31
N LEU A 751 -45.25 -20.85 -21.18
CA LEU A 751 -46.41 -21.75 -21.13
C LEU A 751 -47.68 -20.99 -21.59
N PRO A 752 -48.53 -21.57 -22.47
CA PRO A 752 -49.81 -20.99 -22.82
C PRO A 752 -50.75 -20.82 -21.62
N SER A 753 -51.59 -19.78 -21.59
CA SER A 753 -52.66 -19.68 -20.59
C SER A 753 -53.75 -20.74 -20.75
N SER A 754 -53.89 -21.27 -21.96
CA SER A 754 -54.81 -22.32 -22.37
C SER A 754 -54.23 -23.03 -23.59
N PHE A 755 -54.33 -24.36 -23.64
CA PHE A 755 -53.86 -25.19 -24.75
C PHE A 755 -54.85 -26.36 -24.94
N GLY A 756 -55.05 -26.79 -26.17
CA GLY A 756 -56.06 -27.79 -26.53
C GLY A 756 -57.51 -27.29 -26.59
N PRO A 757 -58.47 -28.20 -26.84
CA PRO A 757 -59.90 -27.92 -26.88
C PRO A 757 -60.49 -27.47 -25.53
N GLN A 758 -61.69 -26.88 -25.59
CA GLN A 758 -62.41 -26.37 -24.41
C GLN A 758 -63.43 -27.36 -23.85
N SER A 759 -63.86 -28.34 -24.66
CA SER A 759 -64.80 -29.39 -24.28
C SER A 759 -64.14 -30.76 -24.28
N VAL A 760 -64.53 -31.62 -23.33
CA VAL A 760 -64.17 -33.05 -23.37
C VAL A 760 -64.69 -33.78 -24.61
N GLU A 761 -65.73 -33.26 -25.27
CA GLU A 761 -66.37 -33.87 -26.43
C GLU A 761 -65.60 -33.65 -27.75
N ASP A 762 -64.75 -32.63 -27.80
CA ASP A 762 -63.92 -32.34 -28.98
C ASP A 762 -62.81 -33.40 -29.17
N VAL A 763 -62.54 -34.21 -28.13
CA VAL A 763 -61.48 -35.22 -28.10
C VAL A 763 -62.06 -36.63 -28.23
N SER A 764 -61.78 -37.31 -29.34
CA SER A 764 -62.38 -38.62 -29.67
C SER A 764 -61.60 -39.84 -29.19
N SER A 765 -60.30 -39.72 -28.91
CA SER A 765 -59.43 -40.84 -28.52
C SER A 765 -58.23 -40.39 -27.69
N ARG A 766 -57.62 -41.33 -26.95
CA ARG A 766 -56.37 -41.09 -26.19
C ARG A 766 -55.24 -40.54 -27.07
N ALA A 767 -55.10 -41.02 -28.30
CA ALA A 767 -54.07 -40.53 -29.22
C ALA A 767 -54.30 -39.05 -29.61
N GLN A 768 -55.55 -38.64 -29.81
CA GLN A 768 -55.90 -37.24 -30.04
C GLN A 768 -55.64 -36.39 -28.79
N TYR A 769 -56.03 -36.90 -27.61
CA TYR A 769 -55.76 -36.26 -26.32
C TYR A 769 -54.26 -35.98 -26.11
N GLU A 770 -53.41 -36.98 -26.35
CA GLU A 770 -51.95 -36.84 -26.27
C GLU A 770 -51.40 -35.81 -27.28
N SER A 771 -51.97 -35.70 -28.48
CA SER A 771 -51.48 -34.73 -29.48
C SER A 771 -51.99 -33.29 -29.29
N GLU A 772 -53.18 -33.11 -28.70
CA GLU A 772 -53.86 -31.80 -28.63
C GLU A 772 -53.92 -31.20 -27.22
N CYS A 773 -53.80 -32.02 -26.17
CA CYS A 773 -53.97 -31.61 -24.77
C CYS A 773 -52.71 -31.82 -23.90
N VAL A 774 -51.68 -32.49 -24.40
CA VAL A 774 -50.36 -32.52 -23.78
C VAL A 774 -49.49 -31.46 -24.44
N TRP A 775 -49.01 -30.51 -23.65
CA TRP A 775 -48.04 -29.52 -24.09
C TRP A 775 -46.61 -30.03 -23.82
N ASP A 776 -45.87 -30.23 -24.90
CA ASP A 776 -44.47 -30.68 -24.88
C ASP A 776 -43.50 -29.48 -24.91
N LEU A 777 -42.45 -29.53 -24.08
CA LEU A 777 -41.39 -28.51 -24.11
C LEU A 777 -40.57 -28.59 -25.40
N THR A 778 -40.88 -27.72 -26.36
CA THR A 778 -40.02 -27.40 -27.50
C THR A 778 -38.82 -26.57 -27.06
N LEU A 779 -37.94 -27.16 -26.25
CA LEU A 779 -36.75 -26.50 -25.74
C LEU A 779 -35.59 -26.50 -26.73
N CYS A 780 -35.00 -25.32 -26.91
CA CYS A 780 -33.75 -25.15 -27.66
C CYS A 780 -32.52 -25.20 -26.73
N GLY A 781 -32.45 -26.22 -25.87
CA GLY A 781 -31.30 -26.54 -25.02
C GLY A 781 -31.43 -26.18 -23.53
N THR A 782 -30.54 -26.78 -22.74
CA THR A 782 -30.36 -26.60 -21.29
C THR A 782 -29.01 -25.93 -21.01
N ALA A 783 -28.88 -25.20 -19.90
CA ALA A 783 -27.59 -24.72 -19.41
C ALA A 783 -27.47 -24.84 -17.88
N LEU A 784 -26.24 -24.98 -17.40
CA LEU A 784 -25.85 -24.98 -16.00
C LEU A 784 -25.51 -23.57 -15.53
N LYS A 785 -25.99 -23.25 -14.32
CA LYS A 785 -25.51 -22.15 -13.48
C LYS A 785 -24.80 -22.71 -12.26
N TRP A 786 -23.78 -22.01 -11.80
CA TRP A 786 -23.06 -22.25 -10.56
C TRP A 786 -23.07 -20.96 -9.73
N LYS A 787 -23.00 -21.09 -8.41
CA LYS A 787 -22.86 -19.97 -7.47
C LYS A 787 -21.52 -20.08 -6.76
N ASP A 788 -20.81 -18.97 -6.59
CA ASP A 788 -19.59 -18.96 -5.78
C ASP A 788 -19.88 -18.91 -4.27
N GLU A 789 -18.82 -18.88 -3.46
CA GLU A 789 -18.86 -18.79 -1.99
C GLU A 789 -19.75 -17.64 -1.46
N SER A 790 -19.97 -16.59 -2.25
CA SER A 790 -20.83 -15.45 -1.87
C SER A 790 -22.32 -15.65 -2.20
N GLY A 791 -22.66 -16.74 -2.89
CA GLY A 791 -24.00 -17.01 -3.41
C GLY A 791 -24.33 -16.32 -4.73
N GLU A 792 -23.43 -15.51 -5.28
CA GLU A 792 -23.60 -14.89 -6.60
C GLU A 792 -23.42 -15.92 -7.74
N ALA A 793 -24.33 -15.89 -8.73
CA ALA A 793 -24.23 -16.75 -9.91
C ALA A 793 -23.19 -16.18 -10.90
N VAL A 794 -22.12 -16.93 -11.14
CA VAL A 794 -20.95 -16.44 -11.91
C VAL A 794 -20.34 -17.51 -12.82
N ASN A 795 -19.75 -17.08 -13.93
CA ASN A 795 -18.87 -17.90 -14.76
C ASN A 795 -17.41 -17.49 -14.53
N PRO A 796 -16.59 -18.27 -13.79
CA PRO A 796 -15.20 -17.91 -13.51
C PRO A 796 -14.26 -18.13 -14.73
N PHE A 797 -14.71 -18.81 -15.78
CA PHE A 797 -13.98 -18.92 -17.06
C PHE A 797 -14.17 -17.70 -17.98
N ALA A 798 -15.09 -16.77 -17.65
CA ALA A 798 -15.27 -15.52 -18.39
C ALA A 798 -14.34 -14.38 -17.90
N ALA A 799 -13.51 -14.61 -16.88
CA ALA A 799 -12.56 -13.63 -16.39
C ALA A 799 -11.46 -13.33 -17.43
N THR A 800 -11.26 -12.07 -17.78
CA THR A 800 -10.26 -11.66 -18.79
C THR A 800 -8.84 -11.84 -18.27
N ALA A 801 -7.90 -12.19 -19.15
CA ALA A 801 -6.49 -12.36 -18.78
C ALA A 801 -5.90 -11.15 -18.04
N THR A 802 -6.27 -9.92 -18.43
CA THR A 802 -5.85 -8.68 -17.76
C THR A 802 -6.37 -8.59 -16.32
N SER A 803 -7.65 -8.95 -16.08
CA SER A 803 -8.24 -8.93 -14.74
C SER A 803 -7.70 -10.02 -13.81
N VAL A 804 -7.36 -11.18 -14.38
CA VAL A 804 -6.65 -12.27 -13.69
C VAL A 804 -5.22 -11.83 -13.35
N VAL A 805 -4.50 -11.17 -14.25
CA VAL A 805 -3.16 -10.63 -13.98
C VAL A 805 -3.20 -9.54 -12.91
N SER A 806 -4.08 -8.54 -13.03
CA SER A 806 -4.16 -7.43 -12.05
C SER A 806 -4.51 -7.91 -10.64
N SER A 807 -5.21 -9.04 -10.55
CA SER A 807 -5.61 -9.69 -9.30
C SER A 807 -4.46 -10.25 -8.45
N PHE A 808 -3.26 -10.44 -9.02
CA PHE A 808 -2.09 -10.97 -8.31
C PHE A 808 -0.93 -9.96 -8.23
N ILE A 809 -1.20 -8.69 -8.52
CA ILE A 809 -0.29 -7.56 -8.28
C ILE A 809 -0.65 -6.96 -6.91
N GLU A 810 0.33 -6.84 -6.02
CA GLU A 810 0.08 -6.26 -4.68
C GLU A 810 -0.32 -4.78 -4.80
N GLU A 811 -1.42 -4.42 -4.13
CA GLU A 811 -1.85 -3.02 -4.00
C GLU A 811 -0.80 -2.20 -3.25
N MET A 812 -0.37 -1.10 -3.86
CA MET A 812 0.59 -0.17 -3.27
C MET A 812 -0.02 1.24 -3.20
N SER A 813 0.42 2.02 -2.22
CA SER A 813 0.09 3.45 -2.17
C SER A 813 0.70 4.18 -3.37
N GLU A 814 -0.10 5.03 -4.00
CA GLU A 814 0.39 6.02 -4.97
C GLU A 814 1.51 6.89 -4.36
N PRO A 815 2.51 7.35 -5.15
CA PRO A 815 2.58 7.32 -6.62
C PRO A 815 3.32 6.12 -7.25
N TYR A 816 3.76 5.12 -6.46
CA TYR A 816 4.68 4.06 -6.95
C TYR A 816 4.01 2.80 -7.52
N SER A 817 2.68 2.76 -7.58
CA SER A 817 1.90 1.58 -8.02
C SER A 817 2.33 1.07 -9.41
N TRP A 818 2.62 1.98 -10.34
CA TRP A 818 3.04 1.67 -11.71
C TRP A 818 4.34 0.85 -11.78
N MET A 819 5.25 1.02 -10.81
CA MET A 819 6.51 0.28 -10.75
C MET A 819 6.26 -1.22 -10.55
N ASN A 820 5.25 -1.58 -9.74
CA ASN A 820 4.97 -2.98 -9.37
C ASN A 820 4.20 -3.78 -10.45
N ALA A 821 3.60 -3.09 -11.41
CA ALA A 821 2.74 -3.71 -12.42
C ALA A 821 3.41 -4.84 -13.24
N TRP A 822 2.60 -5.67 -13.88
CA TRP A 822 3.05 -6.91 -14.54
C TRP A 822 4.12 -6.65 -15.61
N PRO A 823 5.22 -7.44 -15.64
CA PRO A 823 6.31 -7.25 -16.58
C PRO A 823 5.96 -7.82 -17.97
N GLY A 824 6.45 -7.19 -19.05
CA GLY A 824 6.34 -7.72 -20.41
C GLY A 824 4.98 -7.55 -21.12
N GLY A 825 4.08 -6.68 -20.64
CA GLY A 825 2.83 -6.36 -21.34
C GLY A 825 2.98 -5.44 -22.55
N ASP A 826 3.94 -4.50 -22.50
CA ASP A 826 4.26 -3.53 -23.56
C ASP A 826 5.77 -3.31 -23.64
N ASP A 827 6.33 -3.23 -24.85
CA ASP A 827 7.77 -2.93 -25.09
C ASP A 827 8.22 -1.56 -24.54
N LEU A 828 7.26 -0.68 -24.24
CA LEU A 828 7.49 0.66 -23.70
C LEU A 828 7.69 0.68 -22.18
N ARG A 829 7.52 -0.44 -21.46
CA ARG A 829 7.59 -0.47 -19.98
C ARG A 829 8.92 0.04 -19.42
N GLY A 830 10.04 -0.20 -20.13
CA GLY A 830 11.35 0.35 -19.76
C GLY A 830 11.44 1.88 -19.81
N ASN A 831 10.61 2.54 -20.63
CA ASN A 831 10.60 4.00 -20.81
C ASN A 831 9.75 4.72 -19.75
N LEU A 832 8.77 4.05 -19.14
CA LEU A 832 7.92 4.61 -18.08
C LEU A 832 8.74 5.16 -16.90
N VAL A 833 9.87 4.52 -16.59
CA VAL A 833 10.79 4.93 -15.52
C VAL A 833 11.35 6.33 -15.77
N TYR A 834 11.76 6.60 -17.01
CA TYR A 834 12.32 7.89 -17.40
C TYR A 834 11.24 8.97 -17.54
N ALA A 835 10.04 8.61 -18.02
CA ALA A 835 8.89 9.52 -18.06
C ALA A 835 8.45 9.97 -16.66
N ASN A 836 8.50 9.07 -15.67
CA ASN A 836 8.09 9.33 -14.29
C ASN A 836 9.19 9.93 -13.40
N LEU A 837 10.35 10.32 -13.93
CA LEU A 837 11.41 10.99 -13.15
C LEU A 837 10.95 12.29 -12.46
N HIS A 838 9.89 12.93 -12.96
CA HIS A 838 9.27 14.09 -12.31
C HIS A 838 8.71 13.77 -10.91
N GLN A 839 8.35 12.51 -10.65
CA GLN A 839 7.86 12.04 -9.35
C GLN A 839 8.96 12.00 -8.28
N LEU A 840 10.24 12.00 -8.67
CA LEU A 840 11.37 12.04 -7.74
C LEU A 840 11.36 13.30 -6.85
N ALA A 841 10.88 14.43 -7.39
CA ALA A 841 10.77 15.67 -6.62
C ALA A 841 9.76 15.59 -5.46
N ALA A 842 8.86 14.60 -5.46
CA ALA A 842 7.90 14.34 -4.39
C ALA A 842 8.41 13.33 -3.34
N CYS A 843 9.66 12.87 -3.43
CA CYS A 843 10.20 11.85 -2.52
C CYS A 843 11.63 12.12 -2.07
N THR A 844 11.83 12.14 -0.75
CA THR A 844 13.15 12.23 -0.12
C THR A 844 13.82 10.86 0.10
N ALA A 845 13.10 9.74 -0.07
CA ALA A 845 13.59 8.40 0.21
C ALA A 845 14.41 7.76 -0.93
N PHE A 846 14.33 8.31 -2.15
CA PHE A 846 15.05 7.82 -3.32
C PHE A 846 15.97 8.90 -3.88
N ASP A 847 17.19 8.51 -4.22
CA ASP A 847 18.02 9.26 -5.17
C ASP A 847 17.65 8.88 -6.62
N LYS A 848 18.27 9.54 -7.60
CA LYS A 848 17.98 9.26 -9.02
C LYS A 848 18.38 7.84 -9.43
N ALA A 849 19.45 7.27 -8.86
CA ALA A 849 19.91 5.92 -9.22
C ALA A 849 18.97 4.83 -8.70
N SER A 850 18.60 4.91 -7.42
CA SER A 850 17.65 4.00 -6.76
C SER A 850 16.27 4.02 -7.38
N PHE A 851 15.74 5.21 -7.70
CA PHE A 851 14.45 5.35 -8.40
C PHE A 851 14.45 4.67 -9.77
N ILE A 852 15.51 4.89 -10.57
CA ILE A 852 15.64 4.26 -11.90
C ILE A 852 15.80 2.75 -11.76
N ALA A 853 16.67 2.28 -10.87
CA ALA A 853 16.91 0.87 -10.66
C ALA A 853 15.63 0.13 -10.21
N LEU A 854 14.88 0.69 -9.26
CA LEU A 854 13.65 0.09 -8.72
C LEU A 854 12.53 0.08 -9.77
N GLY A 855 12.26 1.22 -10.42
CA GLY A 855 11.26 1.29 -11.49
C GLY A 855 11.60 0.38 -12.68
N SER A 856 12.89 0.15 -12.95
CA SER A 856 13.33 -0.76 -14.01
C SER A 856 13.28 -2.24 -13.62
N LEU A 857 13.19 -2.60 -12.34
CA LEU A 857 13.30 -3.97 -11.85
C LEU A 857 12.24 -4.86 -12.52
N ARG A 858 10.98 -4.43 -12.46
CA ARG A 858 9.79 -5.04 -13.07
C ARG A 858 9.61 -4.72 -14.56
N ALA A 859 10.59 -4.14 -15.26
CA ALA A 859 10.42 -3.75 -16.66
C ALA A 859 10.52 -4.93 -17.64
N PHE A 860 11.44 -5.87 -17.41
CA PHE A 860 11.71 -7.00 -18.30
C PHE A 860 11.67 -8.32 -17.50
N PRO A 861 10.77 -9.27 -17.80
CA PRO A 861 10.51 -10.41 -16.92
C PRO A 861 11.76 -11.24 -16.59
N ASN A 862 12.52 -11.63 -17.62
CA ASN A 862 13.70 -12.49 -17.50
C ASN A 862 14.97 -11.72 -17.06
N GLN A 863 14.86 -10.46 -16.64
CA GLN A 863 15.99 -9.68 -16.10
C GLN A 863 15.82 -9.29 -14.63
N GLN A 864 14.65 -9.56 -14.03
CA GLN A 864 14.32 -9.19 -12.64
C GLN A 864 15.41 -9.67 -11.67
N TYR A 865 15.81 -10.94 -11.77
CA TYR A 865 16.84 -11.54 -10.91
C TYR A 865 18.21 -10.86 -11.06
N ARG A 866 18.72 -10.69 -12.29
CA ARG A 866 20.01 -10.02 -12.53
C ARG A 866 20.02 -8.59 -12.00
N LYS A 867 18.91 -7.86 -12.18
CA LYS A 867 18.76 -6.48 -11.68
C LYS A 867 18.73 -6.43 -10.15
N LEU A 868 18.06 -7.37 -9.49
CA LEU A 868 18.08 -7.50 -8.04
C LEU A 868 19.51 -7.78 -7.51
N LEU A 869 20.25 -8.69 -8.14
CA LEU A 869 21.65 -8.97 -7.79
C LEU A 869 22.55 -7.73 -7.95
N MET A 870 22.38 -6.95 -9.02
CA MET A 870 23.12 -5.71 -9.21
C MET A 870 22.74 -4.63 -8.19
N ALA A 871 21.46 -4.53 -7.81
CA ALA A 871 21.01 -3.59 -6.79
C ALA A 871 21.57 -3.94 -5.40
N LEU A 872 21.62 -5.24 -5.05
CA LEU A 872 22.27 -5.74 -3.82
C LEU A 872 23.77 -5.46 -3.84
N HIS A 873 24.47 -5.89 -4.90
CA HIS A 873 25.93 -5.71 -5.03
C HIS A 873 26.33 -4.24 -4.87
N ASN A 874 25.60 -3.33 -5.52
CA ASN A 874 25.92 -1.90 -5.51
C ASN A 874 25.27 -1.11 -4.36
N ASP A 875 24.54 -1.77 -3.45
CA ASP A 875 23.74 -1.15 -2.36
C ASP A 875 22.86 0.03 -2.81
N VAL A 876 22.08 -0.21 -3.88
CA VAL A 876 21.34 0.85 -4.60
C VAL A 876 19.96 1.12 -4.00
N PHE A 877 19.34 0.21 -3.25
CA PHE A 877 17.98 0.41 -2.75
C PHE A 877 17.94 0.86 -1.28
N PRO A 878 16.97 1.73 -0.89
CA PRO A 878 16.65 1.95 0.51
C PRO A 878 15.89 0.72 1.05
N TRP A 879 16.62 -0.30 1.50
CA TRP A 879 16.08 -1.62 1.86
C TRP A 879 15.05 -1.60 3.01
N SER A 880 15.05 -0.58 3.87
CA SER A 880 14.03 -0.38 4.91
C SER A 880 12.71 0.18 4.39
N PHE A 881 12.65 0.67 3.15
CA PHE A 881 11.45 1.33 2.62
C PHE A 881 10.40 0.31 2.14
N GLY A 882 9.18 0.40 2.67
CA GLY A 882 8.11 -0.58 2.42
C GLY A 882 7.79 -0.83 0.93
N SER A 883 7.83 0.21 0.09
CA SER A 883 7.62 0.06 -1.36
C SER A 883 8.73 -0.76 -2.05
N VAL A 884 9.99 -0.66 -1.58
CA VAL A 884 11.08 -1.51 -2.06
C VAL A 884 10.80 -2.95 -1.69
N ALA A 885 10.45 -3.22 -0.43
CA ALA A 885 10.13 -4.57 0.03
C ALA A 885 9.01 -5.23 -0.81
N THR A 886 7.91 -4.51 -1.08
CA THR A 886 6.81 -5.04 -1.91
C THR A 886 7.25 -5.34 -3.34
N ILE A 887 7.97 -4.44 -4.00
CA ILE A 887 8.42 -4.63 -5.39
C ILE A 887 9.48 -5.73 -5.49
N VAL A 888 10.40 -5.84 -4.53
CA VAL A 888 11.42 -6.90 -4.46
C VAL A 888 10.76 -8.26 -4.25
N ARG A 889 9.83 -8.39 -3.29
CA ARG A 889 9.05 -9.63 -3.07
C ARG A 889 8.27 -10.02 -4.32
N GLN A 890 7.54 -9.10 -4.96
CA GLN A 890 6.84 -9.36 -6.23
C GLN A 890 7.81 -9.80 -7.34
N SER A 891 8.97 -9.18 -7.46
CA SER A 891 9.98 -9.53 -8.47
C SER A 891 10.60 -10.92 -8.27
N LEU A 892 10.68 -11.40 -7.02
CA LEU A 892 11.33 -12.67 -6.66
C LEU A 892 10.35 -13.83 -6.48
N TYR A 893 9.15 -13.56 -5.98
CA TYR A 893 8.16 -14.58 -5.61
C TYR A 893 7.15 -14.85 -6.72
N GLN A 894 6.88 -13.89 -7.62
CA GLN A 894 6.03 -14.15 -8.78
C GLN A 894 6.62 -15.25 -9.66
N VAL A 895 5.77 -16.18 -10.08
CA VAL A 895 6.17 -17.36 -10.86
C VAL A 895 6.49 -16.93 -12.28
N GLY A 896 5.54 -16.26 -12.96
CA GLY A 896 5.71 -15.91 -14.36
C GLY A 896 5.51 -17.10 -15.30
N ASP A 897 5.78 -16.90 -16.59
CA ASP A 897 5.45 -17.90 -17.62
C ASP A 897 6.16 -19.23 -17.37
N LEU A 898 5.45 -20.32 -17.65
CA LEU A 898 5.92 -21.70 -17.47
C LEU A 898 6.36 -22.30 -18.83
N THR A 899 7.41 -23.11 -18.85
CA THR A 899 7.88 -23.79 -20.08
C THR A 899 6.90 -24.86 -20.54
N ASP A 900 6.79 -25.08 -21.85
CA ASP A 900 5.96 -26.14 -22.45
C ASP A 900 6.71 -27.49 -22.51
N GLU A 901 7.33 -27.85 -21.39
CA GLU A 901 8.14 -29.06 -21.21
C GLU A 901 7.34 -30.14 -20.46
N THR A 902 7.84 -31.38 -20.44
CA THR A 902 7.18 -32.51 -19.73
C THR A 902 6.93 -32.20 -18.26
N GLN A 903 7.89 -31.56 -17.59
CA GLN A 903 7.76 -30.96 -16.27
C GLN A 903 7.92 -29.43 -16.44
N PRO A 904 6.83 -28.64 -16.40
CA PRO A 904 6.89 -27.19 -16.62
C PRO A 904 7.84 -26.48 -15.66
N GLN A 905 8.78 -25.71 -16.20
CA GLN A 905 9.78 -24.94 -15.46
C GLN A 905 9.44 -23.45 -15.43
N ILE A 906 9.94 -22.75 -14.42
CA ILE A 906 9.64 -21.34 -14.16
C ILE A 906 10.59 -20.44 -14.98
N LEU A 907 10.09 -19.86 -16.09
CA LEU A 907 10.94 -19.17 -17.08
C LEU A 907 11.61 -17.90 -16.53
N TRP A 908 10.93 -17.14 -15.67
CA TRP A 908 11.50 -15.88 -15.15
C TRP A 908 12.61 -16.13 -14.10
N LYS A 909 12.72 -17.36 -13.58
CA LYS A 909 13.73 -17.78 -12.58
C LYS A 909 14.85 -18.63 -13.20
N THR A 910 14.91 -18.76 -14.53
CA THR A 910 15.91 -19.55 -15.24
C THR A 910 17.36 -19.19 -14.85
N ASP A 911 17.70 -17.90 -14.73
CA ASP A 911 19.04 -17.45 -14.33
C ASP A 911 19.46 -17.88 -12.91
N MET A 912 18.49 -18.07 -12.01
CA MET A 912 18.74 -18.53 -10.65
C MET A 912 19.00 -20.03 -10.64
N ASN A 913 18.21 -20.79 -11.41
CA ASN A 913 18.18 -22.24 -11.41
C ASN A 913 19.22 -22.89 -12.34
N GLN A 914 19.76 -22.17 -13.34
CA GLN A 914 20.77 -22.73 -14.26
C GLN A 914 22.16 -22.86 -13.61
N ASP A 915 22.74 -24.06 -13.76
CA ASP A 915 24.12 -24.44 -13.44
C ASP A 915 24.63 -24.16 -12.01
N GLU A 916 23.74 -23.98 -11.02
CA GLU A 916 24.02 -23.52 -9.65
C GLU A 916 24.72 -22.15 -9.52
N ARG A 917 25.25 -21.60 -10.61
CA ARG A 917 26.06 -20.37 -10.65
C ARG A 917 25.27 -19.15 -10.22
N GLY A 918 23.98 -19.08 -10.59
CA GLY A 918 23.05 -18.04 -10.13
C GLY A 918 22.95 -18.00 -8.61
N LEU A 919 22.51 -19.10 -7.98
CA LEU A 919 22.41 -19.24 -6.52
C LEU A 919 23.75 -18.95 -5.81
N LYS A 920 24.88 -19.46 -6.32
CA LYS A 920 26.21 -19.16 -5.76
C LYS A 920 26.54 -17.67 -5.80
N THR A 921 26.28 -17.00 -6.93
CA THR A 921 26.46 -15.53 -7.04
C THR A 921 25.53 -14.79 -6.08
N PHE A 922 24.28 -15.25 -5.90
CA PHE A 922 23.34 -14.64 -4.95
C PHE A 922 23.82 -14.74 -3.50
N CYS A 923 24.30 -15.92 -3.08
CA CYS A 923 24.91 -16.08 -1.76
C CYS A 923 26.12 -15.14 -1.58
N SER A 924 27.08 -15.10 -2.50
CA SER A 924 28.24 -14.20 -2.38
C SER A 924 27.88 -12.72 -2.34
N VAL A 925 26.84 -12.30 -3.07
CA VAL A 925 26.34 -10.90 -3.05
C VAL A 925 25.62 -10.60 -1.74
N LEU A 926 24.85 -11.54 -1.19
CA LEU A 926 24.20 -11.39 0.12
C LEU A 926 25.22 -11.38 1.27
N GLU A 927 26.26 -12.21 1.20
CA GLU A 927 27.38 -12.24 2.16
C GLU A 927 28.12 -10.90 2.19
N LEU A 928 28.51 -10.37 1.03
CA LEU A 928 29.09 -9.01 0.90
C LEU A 928 28.14 -7.92 1.44
N THR A 929 26.83 -8.11 1.30
CA THR A 929 25.83 -7.16 1.82
C THR A 929 25.70 -7.25 3.34
N ALA A 930 25.73 -8.47 3.90
CA ALA A 930 25.76 -8.69 5.35
C ALA A 930 27.00 -8.04 5.99
N SER A 931 28.21 -8.26 5.45
CA SER A 931 29.44 -7.66 5.98
C SER A 931 29.45 -6.12 5.93
N ARG A 932 28.82 -5.51 4.92
CA ARG A 932 28.65 -4.04 4.86
C ARG A 932 27.61 -3.53 5.87
N LEU A 933 26.52 -4.27 6.06
CA LEU A 933 25.45 -3.90 6.98
C LEU A 933 25.90 -4.04 8.44
N GLU A 934 26.69 -5.07 8.77
CA GLU A 934 27.29 -5.31 10.08
C GLU A 934 28.07 -4.09 10.59
N GLN A 935 28.81 -3.42 9.69
CA GLN A 935 29.58 -2.20 9.97
C GLN A 935 28.73 -0.92 10.07
N THR A 936 27.41 -0.99 9.80
CA THR A 936 26.52 0.18 9.79
C THR A 936 25.26 0.00 10.68
N PRO A 937 25.41 -0.10 12.03
CA PRO A 937 24.29 -0.37 12.96
C PRO A 937 23.12 0.63 12.92
N ARG A 938 23.33 1.82 12.33
CA ARG A 938 22.28 2.83 12.11
C ARG A 938 21.26 2.42 11.03
N ARG A 939 21.58 1.42 10.18
CA ARG A 939 20.72 0.91 9.09
C ARG A 939 19.98 -0.39 9.45
N PHE A 940 19.82 -0.70 10.73
CA PHE A 940 19.26 -1.97 11.22
C PHE A 940 17.88 -2.34 10.64
N GLU A 941 17.07 -1.35 10.28
CA GLU A 941 15.77 -1.53 9.59
C GLU A 941 15.88 -2.21 8.21
N SER A 942 17.09 -2.33 7.65
CA SER A 942 17.36 -3.07 6.41
C SER A 942 17.44 -4.59 6.62
N VAL A 943 17.68 -5.03 7.87
CA VAL A 943 17.89 -6.45 8.20
C VAL A 943 16.69 -7.32 7.79
N PRO A 944 15.41 -6.98 8.08
CA PRO A 944 14.29 -7.89 7.81
C PRO A 944 14.16 -8.30 6.35
N LEU A 945 14.30 -7.37 5.39
CA LEU A 945 14.21 -7.68 3.97
C LEU A 945 15.46 -8.44 3.47
N LEU A 946 16.64 -8.05 3.93
CA LEU A 946 17.90 -8.68 3.49
C LEU A 946 18.07 -10.11 4.05
N SER A 947 17.61 -10.36 5.28
CA SER A 947 17.56 -11.70 5.87
C SER A 947 16.47 -12.56 5.24
N GLU A 948 15.30 -11.99 4.90
CA GLU A 948 14.26 -12.67 4.13
C GLU A 948 14.76 -13.11 2.73
N LEU A 949 15.60 -12.30 2.06
CA LEU A 949 16.26 -12.71 0.81
C LEU A 949 17.25 -13.87 1.01
N ALA A 950 17.99 -13.89 2.12
CA ALA A 950 18.86 -15.01 2.47
C ALA A 950 18.07 -16.28 2.85
N GLY A 951 16.95 -16.15 3.58
CA GLY A 951 16.03 -17.24 3.87
C GLY A 951 15.31 -17.77 2.61
N TYR A 952 15.03 -16.91 1.63
CA TYR A 952 14.59 -17.38 0.31
C TYR A 952 15.68 -18.20 -0.38
N ALA A 953 16.94 -17.75 -0.38
CA ALA A 953 18.05 -18.51 -0.95
C ALA A 953 18.31 -19.86 -0.24
N LEU A 954 18.12 -19.91 1.09
CA LEU A 954 18.30 -21.12 1.91
C LEU A 954 17.46 -22.30 1.42
N GLN A 955 16.23 -22.03 0.97
CA GLN A 955 15.32 -23.04 0.42
C GLN A 955 15.78 -23.68 -0.90
N PHE A 956 16.84 -23.15 -1.53
CA PHE A 956 17.44 -23.70 -2.75
C PHE A 956 18.92 -24.09 -2.56
N THR A 957 19.61 -23.57 -1.54
CA THR A 957 21.00 -23.91 -1.25
C THR A 957 21.37 -23.75 0.23
N PRO A 958 22.02 -24.74 0.87
CA PRO A 958 22.44 -24.64 2.27
C PRO A 958 23.52 -23.57 2.50
N ASN A 959 24.17 -23.10 1.43
CA ASN A 959 25.19 -22.04 1.48
C ASN A 959 24.66 -20.70 2.02
N ALA A 960 23.34 -20.49 2.08
CA ALA A 960 22.76 -19.29 2.66
C ALA A 960 22.61 -19.34 4.20
N LEU A 961 22.69 -20.52 4.83
CA LEU A 961 22.52 -20.67 6.28
C LEU A 961 23.54 -19.87 7.11
N PRO A 962 24.85 -19.82 6.77
CA PRO A 962 25.81 -18.96 7.47
C PRO A 962 25.45 -17.48 7.36
N ILE A 963 25.03 -17.02 6.18
CA ILE A 963 24.64 -15.63 5.92
C ILE A 963 23.43 -15.24 6.78
N LEU A 964 22.46 -16.14 6.91
CA LEU A 964 21.28 -15.95 7.75
C LEU A 964 21.65 -15.83 9.24
N LYS A 965 22.57 -16.69 9.70
CA LYS A 965 23.15 -16.63 11.05
C LYS A 965 23.92 -15.32 11.28
N THR A 966 24.60 -14.77 10.27
CA THR A 966 25.24 -13.45 10.34
C THR A 966 24.22 -12.32 10.51
N PHE A 967 23.12 -12.30 9.76
CA PHE A 967 22.04 -11.30 9.94
C PHE A 967 21.38 -11.37 11.33
N ALA A 968 21.11 -12.56 11.84
CA ALA A 968 20.59 -12.71 13.21
C ALA A 968 21.64 -12.34 14.27
N GLY A 969 22.92 -12.68 14.04
CA GLY A 969 24.04 -12.39 14.92
C GLY A 969 24.32 -10.89 15.06
N MET A 970 24.33 -10.13 13.95
CA MET A 970 24.52 -8.67 14.00
C MET A 970 23.36 -7.98 14.72
N ALA A 971 22.12 -8.39 14.46
CA ALA A 971 20.94 -7.81 15.12
C ALA A 971 20.96 -8.07 16.63
N ARG A 972 21.36 -9.28 17.06
CA ARG A 972 21.63 -9.60 18.46
C ARG A 972 22.72 -8.72 19.07
N SER A 973 23.88 -8.63 18.43
CA SER A 973 25.01 -7.83 18.94
C SER A 973 24.61 -6.35 19.10
N TRP A 974 23.81 -5.81 18.18
CA TRP A 974 23.30 -4.45 18.30
C TRP A 974 22.25 -4.28 19.42
N ALA A 975 21.49 -5.33 19.75
CA ALA A 975 20.59 -5.33 20.90
C ALA A 975 21.39 -5.32 22.21
N GLU A 976 22.39 -6.20 22.33
CA GLU A 976 23.31 -6.27 23.48
C GLU A 976 24.06 -4.94 23.67
N ASN A 977 24.59 -4.34 22.60
CA ASN A 977 25.21 -3.00 22.65
C ASN A 977 24.22 -1.89 23.05
N THR A 978 22.93 -2.03 22.73
CA THR A 978 21.88 -1.07 23.13
C THR A 978 21.56 -1.22 24.62
N GLN A 979 21.58 -2.46 25.14
CA GLN A 979 21.47 -2.75 26.57
C GLN A 979 22.62 -2.13 27.38
N GLU A 980 23.88 -2.41 27.01
CA GLU A 980 25.06 -1.84 27.69
C GLU A 980 25.09 -0.29 27.67
N GLY A 981 24.44 0.31 26.67
CA GLY A 981 24.27 1.76 26.54
C GLY A 981 23.29 2.33 27.56
N TYR A 982 22.10 1.75 27.71
CA TYR A 982 21.10 2.28 28.65
C TYR A 982 21.34 1.87 30.10
N GLU A 983 22.15 0.84 30.39
CA GLU A 983 22.55 0.48 31.76
C GLU A 983 23.37 1.59 32.46
N LYS A 984 23.87 2.56 31.68
CA LYS A 984 24.62 3.75 32.15
C LYS A 984 23.85 5.06 31.97
N GLU A 985 22.63 5.00 31.42
CA GLU A 985 21.78 6.17 31.20
C GLU A 985 20.87 6.42 32.41
N SER A 986 20.62 7.69 32.71
CA SER A 986 19.81 8.13 33.85
C SER A 986 18.40 8.56 33.45
N ASP A 987 18.20 8.96 32.18
CA ASP A 987 16.91 9.43 31.68
C ASP A 987 15.94 8.27 31.41
N PRO A 988 14.79 8.18 32.12
CA PRO A 988 13.80 7.12 31.93
C PRO A 988 13.16 7.10 30.53
N LYS A 989 13.16 8.21 29.80
CA LYS A 989 12.65 8.29 28.41
C LYS A 989 13.65 7.64 27.44
N ARG A 990 14.93 7.99 27.52
CA ARG A 990 15.99 7.35 26.72
C ARG A 990 16.11 5.86 27.01
N ILE A 991 16.00 5.44 28.27
CA ILE A 991 15.93 4.02 28.63
C ILE A 991 14.74 3.32 27.97
N ALA A 992 13.57 3.98 27.86
CA ALA A 992 12.41 3.42 27.20
C ALA A 992 12.62 3.27 25.68
N GLU A 993 13.14 4.30 25.01
CA GLU A 993 13.47 4.29 23.58
C GLU A 993 14.54 3.23 23.25
N ALA A 994 15.56 3.11 24.10
CA ALA A 994 16.62 2.11 23.93
C ALA A 994 16.10 0.67 24.10
N ARG A 995 15.25 0.40 25.10
CA ARG A 995 14.56 -0.91 25.24
C ARG A 995 13.60 -1.22 24.09
N GLN A 996 12.98 -0.19 23.49
CA GLN A 996 12.11 -0.38 22.34
C GLN A 996 12.95 -0.83 21.13
N LYS A 997 14.09 -0.17 20.91
CA LYS A 997 15.06 -0.54 19.87
C LYS A 997 15.63 -1.95 20.10
N GLU A 998 16.00 -2.29 21.33
CA GLU A 998 16.44 -3.63 21.73
C GLU A 998 15.39 -4.70 21.38
N CYS A 999 14.12 -4.48 21.73
CA CYS A 999 13.01 -5.37 21.41
C CYS A 999 12.85 -5.55 19.88
N ILE A 1000 12.91 -4.45 19.12
CA ILE A 1000 12.86 -4.48 17.65
C ILE A 1000 14.02 -5.29 17.06
N LEU A 1001 15.23 -5.14 17.60
CA LEU A 1001 16.43 -5.84 17.13
C LEU A 1001 16.37 -7.36 17.41
N TYR A 1002 15.91 -7.79 18.58
CA TYR A 1002 15.61 -9.21 18.83
C TYR A 1002 14.48 -9.72 17.91
N GLY A 1003 13.48 -8.89 17.61
CA GLY A 1003 12.46 -9.18 16.61
C GLY A 1003 13.04 -9.37 15.21
N HIS A 1004 14.00 -8.54 14.79
CA HIS A 1004 14.69 -8.69 13.49
C HIS A 1004 15.56 -9.96 13.44
N ALA A 1005 16.22 -10.34 14.54
CA ALA A 1005 16.93 -11.61 14.65
C ALA A 1005 16.00 -12.83 14.52
N LEU A 1006 14.78 -12.76 15.06
CA LEU A 1006 13.75 -13.80 14.87
C LEU A 1006 13.22 -13.83 13.44
N LEU A 1007 12.95 -12.66 12.85
CA LEU A 1007 12.42 -12.54 11.48
C LEU A 1007 13.39 -13.07 10.42
N ALA A 1008 14.69 -13.16 10.71
CA ALA A 1008 15.65 -13.82 9.83
C ALA A 1008 15.27 -15.28 9.53
N PHE A 1009 14.68 -16.00 10.49
CA PHE A 1009 14.35 -17.42 10.34
C PHE A 1009 12.91 -17.68 9.84
N THR A 1010 12.34 -16.72 9.10
CA THR A 1010 10.97 -16.82 8.54
C THR A 1010 10.87 -17.71 7.29
N LEU A 1011 11.98 -18.01 6.62
CA LEU A 1011 12.05 -18.84 5.41
C LEU A 1011 13.21 -19.83 5.51
N GLY A 1012 12.94 -21.09 5.13
CA GLY A 1012 13.85 -22.22 5.29
C GLY A 1012 13.16 -23.41 5.95
N GLU A 1013 13.84 -24.55 6.03
CA GLU A 1013 13.41 -25.67 6.87
C GLU A 1013 13.70 -25.35 8.35
N TRP A 1014 12.83 -25.78 9.25
CA TRP A 1014 12.98 -25.53 10.69
C TRP A 1014 13.48 -26.80 11.39
N ASP A 1015 14.80 -26.98 11.42
CA ASP A 1015 15.47 -28.11 12.08
C ASP A 1015 15.73 -27.85 13.58
N ASP A 1016 16.19 -28.88 14.30
CA ASP A 1016 16.54 -28.79 15.72
C ASP A 1016 17.69 -27.78 15.99
N GLU A 1017 18.59 -27.57 15.03
CA GLU A 1017 19.71 -26.64 15.18
C GLU A 1017 19.21 -25.17 15.12
N LEU A 1018 18.32 -24.88 14.18
CA LEU A 1018 17.64 -23.60 14.02
C LEU A 1018 16.65 -23.35 15.16
N ALA A 1019 15.94 -24.37 15.65
CA ALA A 1019 15.12 -24.26 16.85
C ALA A 1019 15.96 -23.89 18.09
N HIS A 1020 17.09 -24.57 18.30
CA HIS A 1020 18.02 -24.26 19.39
C HIS A 1020 18.65 -22.87 19.25
N PHE A 1021 19.05 -22.48 18.04
CA PHE A 1021 19.60 -21.15 17.77
C PHE A 1021 18.56 -20.05 18.02
N SER A 1022 17.34 -20.22 17.49
CA SER A 1022 16.25 -19.24 17.61
C SER A 1022 15.74 -19.07 19.04
N SER A 1023 15.77 -20.14 19.86
CA SER A 1023 15.37 -20.08 21.28
C SER A 1023 16.09 -18.98 22.07
N ARG A 1024 17.31 -18.63 21.67
CA ARG A 1024 18.16 -17.60 22.28
C ARG A 1024 17.62 -16.18 22.09
N PHE A 1025 16.74 -15.96 21.11
CA PHE A 1025 16.11 -14.65 20.85
C PHE A 1025 14.65 -14.61 21.33
N ILE A 1026 13.95 -15.74 21.35
CA ILE A 1026 12.54 -15.84 21.81
C ILE A 1026 12.40 -15.37 23.27
N VAL A 1027 13.33 -15.77 24.14
CA VAL A 1027 13.25 -15.44 25.57
C VAL A 1027 13.48 -13.93 25.84
N PRO A 1028 14.54 -13.26 25.33
CA PRO A 1028 14.68 -11.81 25.45
C PRO A 1028 13.51 -11.04 24.82
N PHE A 1029 13.08 -11.42 23.62
CA PHE A 1029 11.99 -10.75 22.90
C PHE A 1029 10.68 -10.78 23.69
N SER A 1030 10.27 -11.96 24.18
CA SER A 1030 9.02 -12.10 24.95
C SER A 1030 9.04 -11.37 26.30
N GLN A 1031 10.19 -11.30 26.97
CA GLN A 1031 10.37 -10.53 28.20
C GLN A 1031 10.25 -9.02 27.95
N LEU A 1032 10.82 -8.51 26.86
CA LEU A 1032 10.72 -7.09 26.50
C LEU A 1032 9.31 -6.72 26.02
N GLN A 1033 8.71 -7.53 25.15
CA GLN A 1033 7.35 -7.30 24.64
C GLN A 1033 6.33 -7.20 25.79
N THR A 1034 6.37 -8.13 26.75
CA THR A 1034 5.46 -8.09 27.91
C THR A 1034 5.66 -6.85 28.77
N CYS A 1035 6.88 -6.30 28.89
CA CYS A 1035 7.12 -5.01 29.55
C CYS A 1035 6.54 -3.81 28.78
N PHE A 1036 6.47 -3.85 27.44
CA PHE A 1036 5.86 -2.79 26.63
C PHE A 1036 4.33 -2.81 26.67
N GLU A 1037 3.72 -4.00 26.63
CA GLU A 1037 2.27 -4.17 26.80
C GLU A 1037 1.82 -3.63 28.17
N TRP A 1038 2.56 -3.97 29.24
CA TRP A 1038 2.30 -3.47 30.60
C TRP A 1038 2.39 -1.93 30.72
N ARG A 1039 3.35 -1.30 30.02
CA ARG A 1039 3.49 0.16 30.01
C ARG A 1039 2.40 0.85 29.20
N ALA A 1040 1.98 0.28 28.08
CA ALA A 1040 0.90 0.83 27.25
C ALA A 1040 -0.47 0.78 27.94
N GLU A 1041 -0.69 -0.20 28.83
CA GLU A 1041 -1.87 -0.26 29.69
C GLU A 1041 -1.78 0.67 30.90
N SER A 1042 -0.60 0.94 31.45
CA SER A 1042 -0.42 1.95 32.51
C SER A 1042 -0.53 3.42 32.06
N LEU A 1043 -0.66 3.66 30.75
CA LEU A 1043 -0.77 4.97 30.09
C LEU A 1043 -2.14 5.15 29.39
N ARG A 1044 -3.12 4.30 29.71
CA ARG A 1044 -4.53 4.42 29.30
C ARG A 1044 -5.43 4.50 30.52
#